data_AF-K4LVR1-F1
#
_entry.id   AF-K4LVR1-F1
#
_cell.length_a   1.000
_cell.length_b   1.000
_cell.length_c   1.000
_cell.angle_alpha   90.00
_cell.angle_beta   90.00
_cell.angle_gamma   90.00
#
_symmetry.space_group_name_H-M   'P 1'
#
loop_
_entity.id
_entity.type
_entity.pdbx_description
1 polymer ?
#
loop_
_entity_poly.entity_id
_entity_poly.type
_entity_poly.pdbx_seq_one_letter_code
_entity_poly.pdbx_strand_id
1 'polypeptide(L)'
;MNGNPFTFVVQAAEETLNSWSLGNAVGSHTVASLVADGAAYWEQTLSDGSHLAVIRLYSPVVRREEVFLGNVLLNDFLSKALIRAVERNGLGRIRLLANDLESHYYLYHGEVVLDQIAECFRQEILDSLPDLYFGDEDQARGIYGDIGRMLTFYKSNIEPFPAFAVPRDLLPGLLAKINRRLRELVEEEETNINIILAILSFFYAKDGTEMQSFYAFLCRAMNEGLLPTAPVRGAFALGPGDIFDKTVFTERKNAQVIDRAQLKIAIDGFLSNVQQQIDNGAAETVAANLARKMPALSLAQAASVLVQGVQLGFLPIWEIGCKAAAERKMPCRFCSADAAIIAEKNITGGFGAGRFYNQSPKLRPFEEALCVRCGISSYLVIKLLGMHIARPQPKAKDFPVPKQFNIIFHYGRHGEADARRLAAVIDYLFERIGTFQQRAREDKRPFSVEYMREELIRWERERQDMDPCSAGEIPSAEEAFAALIADDTVAPGLETLGQMRTDVKAQVLPLGVGDYRLLAFILPQLQPGREEALDFVQRRFSKSRLAAFTLLALLRKLCGCDGPYYFQSVPTLAPGGFDTNTFYVQGKAENADDVIRHFSAIVNFARRVVKWREGHSLLADWILLAERLEEDPLGTFSEVLRDSPLRVGDDLREARYRRLSNEFAKGMGVVDGTEYLKLIEQLKQL
;
A
#
# COMPACT_ATOMS: atom_id res chain seq x y z
N MET A 1 31.62 13.37 14.82
CA MET A 1 30.91 14.53 15.41
C MET A 1 29.56 14.01 15.89
N ASN A 2 29.30 14.01 17.19
CA ASN A 2 28.00 13.58 17.75
C ASN A 2 26.99 14.72 17.53
N GLY A 3 26.34 14.75 16.37
CA GLY A 3 25.20 15.63 16.12
C GLY A 3 24.02 15.21 17.00
N ASN A 4 23.25 16.17 17.49
CA ASN A 4 22.00 15.87 18.19
C ASN A 4 21.03 15.20 17.21
N PRO A 5 20.61 13.93 17.41
CA PRO A 5 19.76 13.20 16.47
C PRO A 5 18.38 13.86 16.27
N PHE A 6 17.98 14.80 17.14
CA PHE A 6 16.72 15.55 17.06
C PHE A 6 16.87 16.96 16.49
N THR A 7 17.93 17.24 15.73
CA THR A 7 18.15 18.56 15.12
C THR A 7 16.94 19.02 14.30
N PHE A 8 16.23 18.11 13.64
CA PHE A 8 15.00 18.46 12.91
C PHE A 8 13.86 18.92 13.82
N VAL A 9 13.72 18.36 15.02
CA VAL A 9 12.70 18.78 16.00
C VAL A 9 13.05 20.15 16.56
N VAL A 10 14.34 20.40 16.81
CA VAL A 10 14.83 21.72 17.22
C VAL A 10 14.44 22.76 16.16
N GLN A 11 14.72 22.48 14.89
CA GLN A 11 14.37 23.38 13.80
C GLN A 11 12.86 23.59 13.68
N ALA A 12 12.06 22.51 13.70
CA ALA A 12 10.60 22.61 13.61
C ALA A 12 9.99 23.40 14.79
N ALA A 13 10.51 23.20 16.00
CA ALA A 13 10.09 23.94 17.19
C ALA A 13 10.48 25.41 17.09
N GLU A 14 11.71 25.72 16.64
CA GLU A 14 12.18 27.09 16.44
C GLU A 14 11.34 27.84 15.39
N GLU A 15 11.12 27.23 14.22
CA GLU A 15 10.27 27.79 13.16
C GLU A 15 8.84 28.05 13.67
N THR A 16 8.28 27.10 14.42
CA THR A 16 6.93 27.24 15.00
C THR A 16 6.87 28.37 16.02
N LEU A 17 7.78 28.38 17.00
CA LEU A 17 7.84 29.39 18.05
C LEU A 17 8.06 30.79 17.47
N ASN A 18 8.95 30.93 16.48
CA ASN A 18 9.17 32.20 15.79
C ASN A 18 7.92 32.65 15.03
N SER A 19 7.23 31.74 14.33
CA SER A 19 5.97 32.06 13.63
C SER A 19 4.86 32.51 14.58
N TRP A 20 4.91 32.11 15.85
CA TRP A 20 3.96 32.51 16.89
C TRP A 20 4.46 33.68 17.74
N SER A 21 5.63 34.24 17.44
CA SER A 21 6.28 35.29 18.25
C SER A 21 6.59 34.86 19.69
N LEU A 22 6.88 33.58 19.90
CA LEU A 22 7.17 32.94 21.19
C LEU A 22 8.62 32.44 21.31
N GLY A 23 9.53 32.83 20.41
CA GLY A 23 10.92 32.37 20.42
C GLY A 23 11.70 32.65 21.72
N ASN A 24 11.25 33.61 22.53
CA ASN A 24 11.83 33.94 23.84
C ASN A 24 11.16 33.22 25.02
N ALA A 25 10.02 32.55 24.82
CA ALA A 25 9.25 31.93 25.90
C ALA A 25 9.86 30.60 26.34
N VAL A 26 10.30 29.78 25.38
CA VAL A 26 10.89 28.44 25.57
C VAL A 26 11.96 28.21 24.52
N GLY A 27 13.09 27.61 24.91
CA GLY A 27 14.11 27.20 23.96
C GLY A 27 13.67 26.00 23.12
N SER A 28 13.90 26.05 21.80
CA SER A 28 13.61 24.93 20.88
C SER A 28 14.31 23.62 21.29
N HIS A 29 15.50 23.69 21.90
CA HIS A 29 16.19 22.54 22.47
C HIS A 29 15.45 21.89 23.64
N THR A 30 14.75 22.65 24.47
CA THR A 30 13.93 22.12 25.56
C THR A 30 12.75 21.32 25.00
N VAL A 31 12.08 21.86 23.98
CA VAL A 31 11.00 21.17 23.27
C VAL A 31 11.50 19.87 22.64
N ALA A 32 12.65 19.91 21.97
CA ALA A 32 13.24 18.72 21.36
C ALA A 32 13.63 17.64 22.39
N SER A 33 14.13 18.04 23.58
CA SER A 33 14.40 17.10 24.68
C SER A 33 13.12 16.41 25.14
N LEU A 34 12.03 17.17 25.34
CA LEU A 34 10.74 16.59 25.74
C LEU A 34 10.23 15.55 24.74
N VAL A 35 10.38 15.81 23.43
CA VAL A 35 10.02 14.86 22.38
C VAL A 35 10.92 13.62 22.43
N ALA A 36 12.24 13.79 22.57
CA ALA A 36 13.20 12.69 22.64
C ALA A 36 13.00 11.80 23.88
N ASP A 37 12.63 12.40 25.01
CA ASP A 37 12.33 11.72 26.28
C ASP A 37 10.95 11.04 26.26
N GLY A 38 10.18 11.25 25.20
CA GLY A 38 8.85 10.68 25.03
C GLY A 38 7.80 11.27 25.98
N ALA A 39 7.94 12.55 26.35
CA ALA A 39 7.03 13.24 27.25
C ALA A 39 5.60 13.15 26.74
N ALA A 40 4.69 12.65 27.58
CA ALA A 40 3.27 12.59 27.22
C ALA A 40 2.68 13.99 27.15
N TYR A 41 2.95 14.82 28.16
CA TYR A 41 2.45 16.18 28.26
C TYR A 41 3.43 17.06 29.01
N TRP A 42 3.57 18.31 28.58
CA TRP A 42 4.30 19.36 29.27
C TRP A 42 3.60 20.69 28.98
N GLU A 43 3.57 21.61 29.94
CA GLU A 43 2.88 22.89 29.83
C GLU A 43 3.65 23.99 30.56
N GLN A 44 3.61 25.20 29.99
CA GLN A 44 4.08 26.43 30.61
C GLN A 44 3.06 27.56 30.39
N THR A 45 2.61 28.18 31.47
CA THR A 45 1.79 29.39 31.41
C THR A 45 2.62 30.60 30.98
N LEU A 46 2.09 31.39 30.06
CA LEU A 46 2.67 32.61 29.53
C LEU A 46 2.16 33.84 30.29
N SER A 47 2.81 34.98 30.08
CA SER A 47 2.47 36.23 30.78
C SER A 47 1.08 36.79 30.45
N ASP A 48 0.51 36.40 29.31
CA ASP A 48 -0.83 36.79 28.88
C ASP A 48 -1.95 35.86 29.41
N GLY A 49 -1.60 34.83 30.19
CA GLY A 49 -2.54 33.85 30.72
C GLY A 49 -2.82 32.68 29.78
N SER A 50 -2.29 32.70 28.54
CA SER A 50 -2.31 31.53 27.65
C SER A 50 -1.24 30.52 28.05
N HIS A 51 -1.30 29.32 27.48
CA HIS A 51 -0.41 28.22 27.79
C HIS A 51 0.28 27.73 26.52
N LEU A 52 1.56 27.44 26.63
CA LEU A 52 2.34 26.72 25.63
C LEU A 52 2.52 25.27 26.12
N ALA A 53 2.13 24.29 25.31
CA ALA A 53 2.19 22.89 25.69
C ALA A 53 2.84 22.02 24.62
N VAL A 54 3.57 20.99 25.07
CA VAL A 54 3.94 19.83 24.26
C VAL A 54 2.94 18.72 24.55
N ILE A 55 2.23 18.27 23.53
CA ILE A 55 1.17 17.27 23.64
C ILE A 55 1.53 16.07 22.78
N ARG A 56 1.54 14.87 23.37
CA ARG A 56 1.68 13.61 22.62
C ARG A 56 0.32 12.98 22.35
N LEU A 57 0.00 12.71 21.09
CA LEU A 57 -1.06 11.77 20.71
C LEU A 57 -0.44 10.40 20.49
N TYR A 58 -0.72 9.46 21.39
CA TYR A 58 -0.30 8.06 21.30
C TYR A 58 -1.45 7.19 20.81
N SER A 59 -1.21 6.35 19.82
CA SER A 59 -2.18 5.41 19.26
C SER A 59 -1.49 4.11 18.84
N PRO A 60 -1.85 2.95 19.42
CA PRO A 60 -1.09 1.71 19.25
C PRO A 60 -1.17 1.16 17.83
N VAL A 61 -0.06 0.58 17.34
CA VAL A 61 0.03 -0.06 16.02
C VAL A 61 0.18 -1.56 16.15
N VAL A 62 -0.71 -2.30 15.47
CA VAL A 62 -0.66 -3.76 15.41
C VAL A 62 0.29 -4.20 14.31
N ARG A 63 1.38 -4.90 14.65
CA ARG A 63 2.41 -5.39 13.72
C ARG A 63 2.04 -6.69 13.01
N ARG A 64 0.79 -6.78 12.53
CA ARG A 64 0.27 -7.88 11.69
C ARG A 64 0.10 -7.35 10.27
N GLU A 65 0.63 -8.06 9.27
CA GLU A 65 0.65 -7.61 7.86
C GLU A 65 -0.73 -7.13 7.38
N GLU A 66 -1.78 -7.82 7.82
CA GLU A 66 -3.17 -7.64 7.39
C GLU A 66 -3.81 -6.33 7.86
N VAL A 67 -3.28 -5.73 8.92
CA VAL A 67 -3.83 -4.51 9.53
C VAL A 67 -2.77 -3.43 9.78
N PHE A 68 -1.48 -3.73 9.61
CA PHE A 68 -0.39 -2.83 9.97
C PHE A 68 -0.47 -1.50 9.22
N LEU A 69 -0.51 -1.53 7.89
CA LEU A 69 -0.64 -0.31 7.10
C LEU A 69 -1.94 0.43 7.45
N GLY A 70 -3.05 -0.27 7.63
CA GLY A 70 -4.32 0.32 8.03
C GLY A 70 -4.28 1.03 9.39
N ASN A 71 -3.53 0.49 10.36
CA ASN A 71 -3.30 1.16 11.64
C ASN A 71 -2.48 2.43 11.45
N VAL A 72 -1.47 2.41 10.58
CA VAL A 72 -0.67 3.59 10.24
C VAL A 72 -1.54 4.68 9.60
N LEU A 73 -2.41 4.32 8.64
CA LEU A 73 -3.35 5.26 8.02
C LEU A 73 -4.37 5.80 9.03
N LEU A 74 -4.88 4.95 9.92
CA LEU A 74 -5.79 5.38 10.99
C LEU A 74 -5.09 6.36 11.95
N ASN A 75 -3.84 6.11 12.30
CA ASN A 75 -3.07 6.99 13.18
C ASN A 75 -2.79 8.35 12.54
N ASP A 76 -2.47 8.37 11.24
CA ASP A 76 -2.35 9.62 10.49
C ASP A 76 -3.67 10.40 10.42
N PHE A 77 -4.79 9.72 10.19
CA PHE A 77 -6.12 10.31 10.26
C PHE A 77 -6.41 10.94 11.63
N LEU A 78 -6.14 10.21 12.73
CA LEU A 78 -6.33 10.69 14.09
C LEU A 78 -5.45 11.91 14.39
N SER A 79 -4.20 11.88 13.92
CA SER A 79 -3.26 12.99 14.03
C SER A 79 -3.78 14.26 13.35
N LYS A 80 -4.21 14.15 12.08
CA LYS A 80 -4.76 15.27 11.32
C LYS A 80 -6.13 15.73 11.85
N ALA A 81 -6.93 14.81 12.41
CA ALA A 81 -8.19 15.15 13.05
C ALA A 81 -7.98 16.01 14.32
N LEU A 82 -6.92 15.75 15.11
CA LEU A 82 -6.60 16.58 16.28
C LEU A 82 -6.28 18.03 15.87
N ILE A 83 -5.49 18.22 14.80
CA ILE A 83 -5.18 19.55 14.28
C ILE A 83 -6.46 20.29 13.89
N ARG A 84 -7.34 19.62 13.12
CA ARG A 84 -8.63 20.19 12.70
C ARG A 84 -9.53 20.51 13.89
N ALA A 85 -9.57 19.65 14.91
CA ALA A 85 -10.38 19.87 16.10
C ALA A 85 -9.98 21.15 16.84
N VAL A 86 -8.67 21.41 16.97
CA VAL A 86 -8.16 22.65 17.60
C VAL A 86 -8.41 23.87 16.73
N GLU A 87 -8.03 23.81 15.44
CA GLU A 87 -8.07 24.97 14.55
C GLU A 87 -9.50 25.39 14.18
N ARG A 88 -10.40 24.44 13.88
CA ARG A 88 -11.79 24.74 13.46
C ARG A 88 -12.67 25.25 14.59
N ASN A 89 -12.43 24.79 15.82
CA ASN A 89 -13.18 25.22 17.00
C ASN A 89 -12.57 26.44 17.68
N GLY A 90 -11.50 27.03 17.10
CA GLY A 90 -10.85 28.21 17.66
C GLY A 90 -10.23 28.00 19.04
N LEU A 91 -9.78 26.78 19.36
CA LEU A 91 -9.22 26.44 20.67
C LEU A 91 -7.78 26.97 20.84
N GLY A 92 -7.14 27.41 19.76
CA GLY A 92 -5.77 27.88 19.77
C GLY A 92 -5.05 27.52 18.49
N ARG A 93 -3.72 27.43 18.57
CA ARG A 93 -2.84 27.03 17.48
C ARG A 93 -2.16 25.73 17.83
N ILE A 94 -2.07 24.81 16.87
CA ILE A 94 -1.37 23.55 17.06
C ILE A 94 -0.53 23.21 15.83
N ARG A 95 0.66 22.70 16.06
CA ARG A 95 1.60 22.26 14.99
C ARG A 95 2.22 20.93 15.38
N LEU A 96 2.19 19.98 14.44
CA LEU A 96 2.93 18.73 14.58
C LEU A 96 4.42 19.04 14.42
N LEU A 97 5.23 18.61 15.37
CA LEU A 97 6.68 18.77 15.36
C LEU A 97 7.38 17.54 14.80
N ALA A 98 6.91 16.36 15.20
CA ALA A 98 7.49 15.08 14.84
C ALA A 98 6.48 13.96 15.05
N ASN A 99 6.65 12.86 14.32
CA ASN A 99 5.91 11.64 14.58
C ASN A 99 6.72 10.39 14.25
N ASP A 100 6.40 9.30 14.94
CA ASP A 100 6.66 7.95 14.43
C ASP A 100 5.32 7.30 14.00
N LEU A 101 5.20 5.97 14.07
CA LEU A 101 3.95 5.29 13.73
C LEU A 101 2.89 5.34 14.84
N GLU A 102 3.30 5.48 16.10
CA GLU A 102 2.40 5.41 17.26
C GLU A 102 2.24 6.76 17.95
N SER A 103 3.30 7.57 17.98
CA SER A 103 3.39 8.82 18.73
C SER A 103 3.50 10.01 17.79
N HIS A 104 2.62 10.99 17.97
CA HIS A 104 2.64 12.28 17.30
C HIS A 104 2.81 13.38 18.33
N TYR A 105 3.84 14.21 18.18
CA TYR A 105 4.18 15.27 19.13
C TYR A 105 3.80 16.63 18.55
N TYR A 106 3.01 17.37 19.31
CA TYR A 106 2.51 18.68 18.93
C TYR A 106 3.05 19.75 19.85
N LEU A 107 3.32 20.93 19.29
CA LEU A 107 3.34 22.18 20.04
C LEU A 107 1.95 22.79 19.95
N TYR A 108 1.41 23.22 21.09
CA TYR A 108 0.11 23.87 21.20
C TYR A 108 0.26 25.21 21.93
N HIS A 109 -0.45 26.23 21.44
CA HIS A 109 -0.55 27.55 22.08
C HIS A 109 -2.03 27.98 22.14
N GLY A 110 -2.55 28.18 23.35
CA GLY A 110 -3.93 28.60 23.56
C GLY A 110 -4.30 28.71 25.05
N GLU A 111 -5.52 29.13 25.34
CA GLU A 111 -6.04 29.32 26.72
C GLU A 111 -6.77 28.08 27.25
N VAL A 112 -7.02 27.11 26.38
CA VAL A 112 -7.92 25.99 26.67
C VAL A 112 -7.16 24.80 27.24
N VAL A 113 -7.74 24.16 28.26
CA VAL A 113 -7.19 22.95 28.91
C VAL A 113 -7.34 21.70 28.04
N LEU A 114 -6.50 20.70 28.32
CA LEU A 114 -6.41 19.46 27.55
C LEU A 114 -7.74 18.69 27.44
N ASP A 115 -8.58 18.69 28.47
CA ASP A 115 -9.89 18.01 28.46
C ASP A 115 -10.85 18.58 27.39
N GLN A 116 -10.83 19.89 27.18
CA GLN A 116 -11.68 20.53 26.16
C GLN A 116 -11.17 20.21 24.75
N ILE A 117 -9.84 20.16 24.56
CA ILE A 117 -9.23 19.68 23.31
C ILE A 117 -9.67 18.23 23.05
N ALA A 118 -9.65 17.38 24.08
CA ALA A 118 -10.05 15.98 23.97
C ALA A 118 -11.54 15.80 23.59
N GLU A 119 -12.45 16.62 24.12
CA GLU A 119 -13.88 16.60 23.74
C GLU A 119 -14.06 16.98 22.27
N CYS A 120 -13.51 18.14 21.84
CA CYS A 120 -13.61 18.56 20.44
C CYS A 120 -12.94 17.57 19.48
N PHE A 121 -11.84 16.93 19.91
CA PHE A 121 -11.18 15.89 19.14
C PHE A 121 -12.08 14.66 18.94
N ARG A 122 -12.77 14.19 19.98
CA ARG A 122 -13.74 13.09 19.85
C ARG A 122 -14.88 13.44 18.92
N GLN A 123 -15.40 14.66 19.01
CA GLN A 123 -16.47 15.13 18.13
C GLN A 123 -16.00 15.19 16.67
N GLU A 124 -14.81 15.71 16.39
CA GLU A 124 -14.25 15.75 15.03
C GLU A 124 -14.03 14.34 14.44
N ILE A 125 -13.65 13.34 15.25
CA ILE A 125 -13.57 11.93 14.83
C ILE A 125 -14.95 11.40 14.45
N LEU A 126 -15.95 11.65 15.30
CA LEU A 126 -17.33 11.23 15.06
C LEU A 126 -17.87 11.83 13.76
N ASP A 127 -17.69 13.14 13.57
CA ASP A 127 -18.16 13.88 12.40
C ASP A 127 -17.42 13.47 11.11
N SER A 128 -16.13 13.14 11.21
CA SER A 128 -15.33 12.69 10.07
C SER A 128 -15.44 11.19 9.75
N LEU A 129 -16.14 10.41 10.58
CA LEU A 129 -16.20 8.95 10.44
C LEU A 129 -16.78 8.50 9.08
N PRO A 130 -17.87 9.10 8.54
CA PRO A 130 -18.37 8.74 7.21
C PRO A 130 -17.33 8.97 6.11
N ASP A 131 -16.56 10.06 6.19
CA ASP A 131 -15.53 10.40 5.20
C ASP A 131 -14.32 9.46 5.29
N LEU A 132 -13.96 8.99 6.47
CA LEU A 132 -12.91 7.98 6.63
C LEU A 132 -13.26 6.71 5.84
N TYR A 133 -14.50 6.24 5.95
CA TYR A 133 -14.98 5.09 5.20
C TYR A 133 -15.17 5.37 3.70
N PHE A 134 -15.81 6.48 3.33
CA PHE A 134 -16.38 6.66 1.99
C PHE A 134 -15.93 7.92 1.24
N GLY A 135 -15.23 8.81 1.94
CA GLY A 135 -14.65 10.02 1.35
C GLY A 135 -13.67 9.64 0.25
N ASP A 136 -13.65 10.48 -0.78
CA ASP A 136 -12.65 10.41 -1.84
C ASP A 136 -11.26 10.76 -1.24
N GLU A 137 -10.17 10.48 -1.96
CA GLU A 137 -8.81 10.63 -1.42
C GLU A 137 -8.52 12.09 -1.03
N ASP A 138 -8.19 12.32 0.25
CA ASP A 138 -7.82 13.61 0.81
C ASP A 138 -6.70 13.40 1.84
N GLN A 139 -5.46 13.47 1.34
CA GLN A 139 -4.27 13.24 2.15
C GLN A 139 -4.11 14.31 3.25
N ALA A 140 -4.62 15.54 3.06
CA ALA A 140 -4.56 16.58 4.08
C ALA A 140 -5.47 16.26 5.28
N ARG A 141 -6.53 15.47 5.07
CA ARG A 141 -7.39 14.96 6.14
C ARG A 141 -6.97 13.59 6.69
N GLY A 142 -5.98 12.94 6.07
CA GLY A 142 -5.58 11.57 6.39
C GLY A 142 -6.55 10.52 5.82
N ILE A 143 -7.28 10.87 4.76
CA ILE A 143 -8.21 9.97 4.06
C ILE A 143 -7.50 9.46 2.82
N TYR A 144 -7.23 8.16 2.80
CA TYR A 144 -6.46 7.52 1.74
C TYR A 144 -7.29 6.51 0.94
N GLY A 145 -6.99 6.37 -0.34
CA GLY A 145 -7.60 5.38 -1.22
C GLY A 145 -9.01 5.72 -1.69
N ASP A 146 -9.56 4.84 -2.52
CA ASP A 146 -10.87 5.00 -3.15
C ASP A 146 -11.71 3.71 -3.01
N ILE A 147 -13.01 3.88 -2.77
CA ILE A 147 -13.94 2.77 -2.56
C ILE A 147 -14.06 1.89 -3.82
N GLY A 148 -13.91 2.47 -5.01
CA GLY A 148 -13.95 1.78 -6.29
C GLY A 148 -12.85 0.72 -6.44
N ARG A 149 -11.69 0.92 -5.80
CA ARG A 149 -10.59 -0.07 -5.76
C ARG A 149 -10.99 -1.38 -5.08
N MET A 150 -12.03 -1.35 -4.24
CA MET A 150 -12.58 -2.51 -3.53
C MET A 150 -13.68 -3.23 -4.33
N LEU A 151 -14.10 -2.67 -5.47
CA LEU A 151 -15.23 -3.12 -6.28
C LEU A 151 -14.77 -3.75 -7.61
N THR A 152 -13.66 -4.49 -7.56
CA THR A 152 -13.02 -5.11 -8.75
C THR A 152 -13.25 -6.62 -8.85
N PHE A 153 -14.00 -7.21 -7.92
CA PHE A 153 -14.24 -8.65 -7.86
C PHE A 153 -15.30 -9.09 -8.89
N TYR A 154 -15.09 -10.25 -9.50
CA TYR A 154 -15.98 -10.81 -10.55
C TYR A 154 -16.70 -12.10 -10.12
N LYS A 155 -16.57 -12.48 -8.84
CA LYS A 155 -17.24 -13.63 -8.21
C LYS A 155 -17.85 -13.15 -6.91
N SER A 156 -19.16 -13.36 -6.76
CA SER A 156 -19.92 -12.99 -5.55
C SER A 156 -20.04 -14.13 -4.54
N ASN A 157 -19.72 -15.36 -4.95
CA ASN A 157 -19.76 -16.53 -4.08
C ASN A 157 -18.61 -16.59 -3.06
N ILE A 158 -17.72 -15.61 -3.13
CA ILE A 158 -16.67 -15.38 -2.15
C ILE A 158 -16.95 -14.00 -1.57
N GLU A 159 -17.29 -13.92 -0.29
CA GLU A 159 -17.64 -12.66 0.37
C GLU A 159 -16.41 -11.75 0.41
N PRO A 160 -16.23 -10.76 -0.49
CA PRO A 160 -14.90 -10.22 -0.80
C PRO A 160 -14.24 -9.42 0.33
N PHE A 161 -15.00 -9.06 1.38
CA PHE A 161 -14.64 -8.16 2.50
C PHE A 161 -14.02 -6.82 2.04
N PRO A 162 -14.70 -5.68 2.30
CA PRO A 162 -14.59 -5.11 3.64
C PRO A 162 -15.86 -4.45 4.22
N ALA A 163 -17.01 -4.61 3.57
CA ALA A 163 -18.27 -4.02 4.04
C ALA A 163 -18.68 -4.46 5.46
N PHE A 164 -18.20 -5.62 5.95
CA PHE A 164 -18.52 -6.08 7.31
C PHE A 164 -17.68 -5.38 8.40
N ALA A 165 -16.74 -4.50 8.07
CA ALA A 165 -16.10 -3.59 9.02
C ALA A 165 -16.80 -2.22 9.11
N VAL A 166 -17.80 -1.98 8.27
CA VAL A 166 -18.56 -0.72 8.23
C VAL A 166 -19.70 -0.80 9.26
N PRO A 167 -19.82 0.17 10.19
CA PRO A 167 -20.96 0.26 11.11
C PRO A 167 -22.29 0.25 10.36
N ARG A 168 -23.30 -0.44 10.91
CA ARG A 168 -24.63 -0.57 10.27
C ARG A 168 -25.28 0.79 9.99
N ASP A 169 -25.11 1.78 10.87
CA ASP A 169 -25.58 3.16 10.68
C ASP A 169 -25.07 3.80 9.37
N LEU A 170 -23.92 3.35 8.86
CA LEU A 170 -23.32 3.84 7.61
C LEU A 170 -23.79 3.09 6.37
N LEU A 171 -24.69 2.11 6.49
CA LEU A 171 -25.23 1.35 5.36
C LEU A 171 -25.83 2.24 4.26
N PRO A 172 -26.68 3.25 4.55
CA PRO A 172 -27.22 4.13 3.51
C PRO A 172 -26.12 4.83 2.70
N GLY A 173 -25.08 5.34 3.37
CA GLY A 173 -23.95 6.01 2.74
C GLY A 173 -23.11 5.05 1.89
N LEU A 174 -22.89 3.82 2.38
CA LEU A 174 -22.23 2.77 1.60
C LEU A 174 -23.00 2.49 0.30
N LEU A 175 -24.31 2.21 0.39
CA LEU A 175 -25.13 1.91 -0.78
C LEU A 175 -25.16 3.06 -1.79
N ALA A 176 -25.22 4.31 -1.33
CA ALA A 176 -25.14 5.48 -2.21
C ALA A 176 -23.83 5.51 -3.02
N LYS A 177 -22.70 5.18 -2.38
CA LYS A 177 -21.38 5.09 -3.05
C LYS A 177 -21.30 3.90 -4.00
N ILE A 178 -21.87 2.75 -3.63
CA ILE A 178 -21.98 1.58 -4.52
C ILE A 178 -22.83 1.93 -5.75
N ASN A 179 -23.96 2.62 -5.57
CA ASN A 179 -24.83 3.05 -6.67
C ASN A 179 -24.11 3.99 -7.63
N ARG A 180 -23.34 4.96 -7.11
CA ARG A 180 -22.50 5.84 -7.92
C ARG A 180 -21.51 5.03 -8.76
N ARG A 181 -20.78 4.10 -8.13
CA ARG A 181 -19.78 3.28 -8.84
C ARG A 181 -20.41 2.32 -9.86
N LEU A 182 -21.57 1.74 -9.57
CA LEU A 182 -22.28 0.88 -10.52
C LEU A 182 -22.69 1.63 -11.78
N ARG A 183 -23.08 2.91 -11.69
CA ARG A 183 -23.36 3.74 -12.88
C ARG A 183 -22.10 3.91 -13.73
N GLU A 184 -20.99 4.32 -13.10
CA GLU A 184 -19.70 4.49 -13.79
C GLU A 184 -19.26 3.19 -14.51
N LEU A 185 -19.32 2.04 -13.82
CA LEU A 185 -18.93 0.74 -14.37
C LEU A 185 -19.77 0.29 -15.56
N VAL A 186 -21.03 0.72 -15.66
CA VAL A 186 -21.91 0.35 -16.77
C VAL A 186 -21.69 1.25 -17.99
N GLU A 187 -21.23 2.49 -17.79
CA GLU A 187 -20.79 3.39 -18.88
C GLU A 187 -19.47 2.94 -19.52
N GLU A 188 -18.58 2.32 -18.74
CA GLU A 188 -17.29 1.82 -19.22
C GLU A 188 -17.46 0.59 -20.13
N GLU A 189 -17.32 0.75 -21.46
CA GLU A 189 -17.55 -0.32 -22.45
C GLU A 189 -16.70 -1.60 -22.20
N GLU A 190 -15.46 -1.41 -21.73
CA GLU A 190 -14.50 -2.48 -21.45
C GLU A 190 -14.80 -3.24 -20.13
N THR A 191 -15.70 -2.73 -19.28
CA THR A 191 -15.94 -3.31 -17.96
C THR A 191 -16.56 -4.70 -18.06
N ASN A 192 -15.89 -5.71 -17.51
CA ASN A 192 -16.39 -7.08 -17.48
C ASN A 192 -17.75 -7.17 -16.76
N ILE A 193 -18.79 -7.65 -17.45
CA ILE A 193 -20.15 -7.80 -16.89
C ILE A 193 -20.19 -8.58 -15.57
N ASN A 194 -19.29 -9.54 -15.37
CA ASN A 194 -19.26 -10.32 -14.13
C ASN A 194 -18.93 -9.44 -12.91
N ILE A 195 -18.22 -8.31 -13.08
CA ILE A 195 -17.97 -7.35 -12.00
C ILE A 195 -19.28 -6.66 -11.61
N ILE A 196 -20.02 -6.14 -12.59
CA ILE A 196 -21.33 -5.48 -12.37
C ILE A 196 -22.29 -6.45 -11.67
N LEU A 197 -22.44 -7.67 -12.19
CA LEU A 197 -23.31 -8.69 -11.60
C LEU A 197 -22.86 -9.12 -10.20
N ALA A 198 -21.55 -9.20 -9.95
CA ALA A 198 -21.03 -9.57 -8.65
C ALA A 198 -21.26 -8.48 -7.60
N ILE A 199 -21.09 -7.21 -7.96
CA ILE A 199 -21.41 -6.09 -7.07
C ILE A 199 -22.92 -6.10 -6.75
N LEU A 200 -23.77 -6.20 -7.77
CA LEU A 200 -25.23 -6.23 -7.57
C LEU A 200 -25.65 -7.36 -6.63
N SER A 201 -25.23 -8.60 -6.91
CA SER A 201 -25.62 -9.73 -6.08
C SER A 201 -24.96 -9.72 -4.71
N PHE A 202 -23.78 -9.12 -4.53
CA PHE A 202 -23.15 -9.03 -3.22
C PHE A 202 -23.87 -8.02 -2.31
N PHE A 203 -24.15 -6.82 -2.80
CA PHE A 203 -24.73 -5.75 -1.98
C PHE A 203 -26.26 -5.84 -1.83
N TYR A 204 -26.97 -6.39 -2.83
CA TYR A 204 -28.43 -6.38 -2.90
C TYR A 204 -29.10 -7.76 -2.84
N ALA A 205 -28.34 -8.84 -2.63
CA ALA A 205 -28.95 -10.14 -2.40
C ALA A 205 -29.72 -10.19 -1.08
N LYS A 206 -30.82 -10.94 -1.10
CA LYS A 206 -31.64 -11.19 0.10
C LYS A 206 -30.97 -12.18 1.06
N ASP A 207 -30.21 -13.13 0.53
CA ASP A 207 -29.52 -14.17 1.29
C ASP A 207 -28.21 -14.66 0.64
N GLY A 208 -27.57 -15.66 1.25
CA GLY A 208 -26.33 -16.25 0.73
C GLY A 208 -26.49 -17.04 -0.57
N THR A 209 -27.69 -17.58 -0.86
CA THR A 209 -27.96 -18.35 -2.07
C THR A 209 -28.03 -17.43 -3.29
N GLU A 210 -28.76 -16.33 -3.17
CA GLU A 210 -28.79 -15.27 -4.19
C GLU A 210 -27.42 -14.64 -4.40
N MET A 211 -26.71 -14.36 -3.30
CA MET A 211 -25.36 -13.83 -3.38
C MET A 211 -24.46 -14.73 -4.22
N GLN A 212 -24.59 -16.06 -4.14
CA GLN A 212 -23.78 -17.01 -4.90
C GLN A 212 -24.23 -17.24 -6.35
N SER A 213 -25.40 -16.74 -6.76
CA SER A 213 -25.98 -17.00 -8.08
C SER A 213 -26.55 -15.73 -8.72
N PHE A 214 -25.82 -15.18 -9.70
CA PHE A 214 -26.27 -14.02 -10.50
C PHE A 214 -27.67 -14.24 -11.09
N TYR A 215 -27.93 -15.44 -11.63
CA TYR A 215 -29.23 -15.80 -12.19
C TYR A 215 -30.35 -15.74 -11.14
N ALA A 216 -30.14 -16.34 -9.97
CA ALA A 216 -31.16 -16.34 -8.91
C ALA A 216 -31.48 -14.91 -8.43
N PHE A 217 -30.44 -14.07 -8.27
CA PHE A 217 -30.59 -12.66 -7.96
C PHE A 217 -31.42 -11.92 -9.03
N LEU A 218 -31.05 -12.03 -10.31
CA LEU A 218 -31.76 -11.34 -11.41
C LEU A 218 -33.22 -11.78 -11.52
N CYS A 219 -33.50 -13.09 -11.40
CA CYS A 219 -34.88 -13.61 -11.44
C CYS A 219 -35.74 -13.04 -10.32
N ARG A 220 -35.27 -13.07 -9.06
CA ARG A 220 -36.01 -12.46 -7.96
C ARG A 220 -36.20 -10.96 -8.20
N ALA A 221 -35.12 -10.25 -8.49
CA ALA A 221 -35.18 -8.80 -8.64
C ALA A 221 -36.15 -8.38 -9.77
N MET A 222 -36.26 -9.14 -10.86
CA MET A 222 -37.30 -8.93 -11.87
C MET A 222 -38.71 -9.25 -11.36
N ASN A 223 -38.90 -10.38 -10.66
CA ASN A 223 -40.21 -10.81 -10.15
C ASN A 223 -40.77 -9.87 -9.07
N GLU A 224 -39.89 -9.28 -8.25
CA GLU A 224 -40.25 -8.31 -7.21
C GLU A 224 -40.33 -6.87 -7.74
N GLY A 225 -40.13 -6.65 -9.04
CA GLY A 225 -40.21 -5.32 -9.66
C GLY A 225 -39.06 -4.38 -9.30
N LEU A 226 -37.95 -4.91 -8.76
CA LEU A 226 -36.74 -4.14 -8.48
C LEU A 226 -35.94 -3.86 -9.75
N LEU A 227 -35.88 -4.84 -10.66
CA LEU A 227 -35.24 -4.73 -11.98
C LEU A 227 -36.30 -4.74 -13.09
N PRO A 228 -36.23 -3.85 -14.09
CA PRO A 228 -37.20 -3.85 -15.18
C PRO A 228 -36.97 -5.06 -16.11
N THR A 229 -37.98 -5.92 -16.25
CA THR A 229 -37.86 -7.22 -16.94
C THR A 229 -37.46 -7.09 -18.42
N ALA A 230 -38.07 -6.16 -19.15
CA ALA A 230 -37.80 -6.01 -20.59
C ALA A 230 -36.35 -5.56 -20.88
N PRO A 231 -35.81 -4.50 -20.23
CA PRO A 231 -34.39 -4.13 -20.36
C PRO A 231 -33.43 -5.24 -19.95
N VAL A 232 -33.68 -5.97 -18.85
CA VAL A 232 -32.81 -7.09 -18.45
C VAL A 232 -32.79 -8.18 -19.53
N ARG A 233 -33.95 -8.55 -20.08
CA ARG A 233 -34.02 -9.55 -21.17
C ARG A 233 -33.32 -9.05 -22.45
N GLY A 234 -33.50 -7.78 -22.79
CA GLY A 234 -32.79 -7.13 -23.89
C GLY A 234 -31.27 -7.15 -23.72
N ALA A 235 -30.79 -6.91 -22.49
CA ALA A 235 -29.36 -6.96 -22.17
C ALA A 235 -28.71 -8.33 -22.45
N PHE A 236 -29.47 -9.42 -22.36
CA PHE A 236 -29.02 -10.77 -22.72
C PHE A 236 -29.43 -11.20 -24.14
N ALA A 237 -29.81 -10.25 -24.99
CA ALA A 237 -30.23 -10.44 -26.38
C ALA A 237 -31.38 -11.46 -26.53
N LEU A 238 -32.36 -11.40 -25.64
CA LEU A 238 -33.54 -12.25 -25.67
C LEU A 238 -34.74 -11.51 -26.26
N GLY A 239 -35.38 -12.14 -27.24
CA GLY A 239 -36.58 -11.63 -27.90
C GLY A 239 -37.86 -11.80 -27.07
N PRO A 240 -38.98 -11.24 -27.56
CA PRO A 240 -40.30 -11.50 -27.02
C PRO A 240 -40.64 -13.00 -27.14
N GLY A 241 -40.83 -13.69 -26.01
CA GLY A 241 -41.17 -15.13 -25.97
C GLY A 241 -40.03 -16.08 -25.60
N ASP A 242 -38.77 -15.62 -25.64
CA ASP A 242 -37.62 -16.45 -25.23
C ASP A 242 -37.67 -16.78 -23.73
N ILE A 243 -37.23 -17.98 -23.34
CA ILE A 243 -37.17 -18.36 -21.93
C ILE A 243 -35.86 -17.83 -21.33
N PHE A 244 -35.96 -17.04 -20.24
CA PHE A 244 -34.79 -16.65 -19.45
C PHE A 244 -34.57 -17.70 -18.35
N ASP A 245 -33.87 -18.78 -18.69
CA ASP A 245 -33.46 -19.81 -17.73
C ASP A 245 -31.95 -19.75 -17.43
N LYS A 246 -31.51 -20.59 -16.48
CA LYS A 246 -30.11 -20.61 -16.03
C LYS A 246 -29.13 -21.03 -17.14
N THR A 247 -29.54 -21.91 -18.04
CA THR A 247 -28.70 -22.41 -19.14
C THR A 247 -28.48 -21.29 -20.14
N VAL A 248 -29.58 -20.67 -20.61
CA VAL A 248 -29.56 -19.54 -21.55
C VAL A 248 -28.78 -18.36 -20.97
N PHE A 249 -29.02 -18.01 -19.71
CA PHE A 249 -28.26 -16.95 -19.02
C PHE A 249 -26.75 -17.24 -19.03
N THR A 250 -26.37 -18.48 -18.69
CA THR A 250 -24.95 -18.87 -18.59
C THR A 250 -24.28 -18.85 -19.95
N GLU A 251 -24.95 -19.34 -20.99
CA GLU A 251 -24.48 -19.33 -22.37
C GLU A 251 -24.26 -17.90 -22.88
N ARG A 252 -25.28 -17.03 -22.77
CA ARG A 252 -25.21 -15.63 -23.23
C ARG A 252 -24.14 -14.83 -22.50
N LYS A 253 -24.07 -14.96 -21.17
CA LYS A 253 -23.06 -14.31 -20.34
C LYS A 253 -21.64 -14.76 -20.69
N ASN A 254 -21.42 -16.06 -20.91
CA ASN A 254 -20.09 -16.59 -21.22
C ASN A 254 -19.66 -16.30 -22.66
N ALA A 255 -20.61 -16.22 -23.60
CA ALA A 255 -20.38 -15.80 -24.97
C ALA A 255 -20.18 -14.28 -25.12
N GLN A 256 -20.29 -13.51 -24.02
CA GLN A 256 -20.24 -12.04 -23.99
C GLN A 256 -21.21 -11.35 -24.97
N VAL A 257 -22.34 -12.01 -25.29
CA VAL A 257 -23.39 -11.45 -26.13
C VAL A 257 -24.30 -10.60 -25.24
N ILE A 258 -23.82 -9.40 -24.90
CA ILE A 258 -24.49 -8.47 -23.99
C ILE A 258 -24.79 -7.16 -24.72
N ASP A 259 -26.07 -6.77 -24.74
CA ASP A 259 -26.47 -5.43 -25.17
C ASP A 259 -26.22 -4.44 -24.01
N ARG A 260 -25.18 -3.62 -24.16
CA ARG A 260 -24.77 -2.62 -23.17
C ARG A 260 -25.80 -1.52 -22.97
N ALA A 261 -26.47 -1.08 -24.02
CA ALA A 261 -27.47 -0.01 -23.92
C ALA A 261 -28.67 -0.49 -23.09
N GLN A 262 -29.12 -1.72 -23.31
CA GLN A 262 -30.18 -2.33 -22.51
C GLN A 262 -29.74 -2.61 -21.07
N LEU A 263 -28.49 -3.04 -20.87
CA LEU A 263 -27.92 -3.21 -19.53
C LEU A 263 -27.92 -1.89 -18.75
N LYS A 264 -27.51 -0.78 -19.38
CA LYS A 264 -27.54 0.56 -18.79
C LYS A 264 -28.94 0.94 -18.33
N ILE A 265 -29.94 0.82 -19.19
CA ILE A 265 -31.34 1.12 -18.85
C ILE A 265 -31.81 0.25 -17.67
N ALA A 266 -31.46 -1.04 -17.66
CA ALA A 266 -31.82 -1.96 -16.59
C ALA A 266 -31.21 -1.56 -15.24
N ILE A 267 -29.91 -1.25 -15.23
CA ILE A 267 -29.20 -0.87 -14.01
C ILE A 267 -29.68 0.50 -13.51
N ASP A 268 -29.81 1.51 -14.37
CA ASP A 268 -30.30 2.83 -13.95
C ASP A 268 -31.71 2.77 -13.35
N GLY A 269 -32.60 1.97 -13.93
CA GLY A 269 -33.93 1.74 -13.37
C GLY A 269 -33.89 1.13 -11.98
N PHE A 270 -33.05 0.10 -11.79
CA PHE A 270 -32.84 -0.54 -10.48
C PHE A 270 -32.25 0.42 -9.45
N LEU A 271 -31.18 1.14 -9.81
CA LEU A 271 -30.49 2.05 -8.90
C LEU A 271 -31.38 3.24 -8.50
N SER A 272 -32.28 3.69 -9.38
CA SER A 272 -33.24 4.74 -9.07
C SER A 272 -34.28 4.27 -8.05
N ASN A 273 -34.82 3.05 -8.21
CA ASN A 273 -35.73 2.45 -7.24
C ASN A 273 -35.04 2.22 -5.88
N VAL A 274 -33.82 1.67 -5.89
CA VAL A 274 -33.00 1.49 -4.68
C VAL A 274 -32.75 2.83 -3.98
N GLN A 275 -32.40 3.89 -4.71
CA GLN A 275 -32.16 5.21 -4.11
C GLN A 275 -33.42 5.74 -3.43
N GLN A 276 -34.58 5.65 -4.07
CA GLN A 276 -35.86 6.05 -3.47
C GLN A 276 -36.15 5.26 -2.18
N GLN A 277 -35.84 3.97 -2.14
CA GLN A 277 -36.00 3.16 -0.93
C GLN A 277 -35.01 3.56 0.18
N ILE A 278 -33.76 3.90 -0.16
CA ILE A 278 -32.77 4.42 0.79
C ILE A 278 -33.26 5.74 1.38
N ASP A 279 -33.73 6.66 0.55
CA ASP A 279 -34.23 7.98 0.96
C ASP A 279 -35.46 7.86 1.89
N ASN A 280 -36.26 6.80 1.72
CA ASN A 280 -37.39 6.45 2.59
C ASN A 280 -36.99 5.67 3.86
N GLY A 281 -35.69 5.51 4.14
CA GLY A 281 -35.19 4.81 5.33
C GLY A 281 -35.23 3.27 5.26
N ALA A 282 -35.46 2.69 4.07
CA ALA A 282 -35.58 1.24 3.88
C ALA A 282 -34.26 0.56 3.47
N ALA A 283 -33.10 1.18 3.73
CA ALA A 283 -31.78 0.66 3.34
C ALA A 283 -31.51 -0.77 3.84
N GLU A 284 -31.91 -1.09 5.09
CA GLU A 284 -31.76 -2.45 5.63
C GLU A 284 -32.67 -3.48 4.96
N THR A 285 -33.81 -3.05 4.40
CA THR A 285 -34.69 -3.95 3.64
C THR A 285 -34.09 -4.24 2.27
N VAL A 286 -33.56 -3.21 1.61
CA VAL A 286 -32.90 -3.32 0.30
C VAL A 286 -31.65 -4.20 0.35
N ALA A 287 -30.87 -4.10 1.43
CA ALA A 287 -29.59 -4.81 1.59
C ALA A 287 -29.58 -5.74 2.82
N ALA A 288 -30.67 -6.48 3.04
CA ALA A 288 -30.89 -7.27 4.26
C ALA A 288 -29.76 -8.28 4.59
N ASN A 289 -29.24 -8.98 3.58
CA ASN A 289 -28.14 -9.93 3.79
C ASN A 289 -26.86 -9.23 4.27
N LEU A 290 -26.60 -8.03 3.76
CA LEU A 290 -25.44 -7.22 4.12
C LEU A 290 -25.61 -6.61 5.52
N ALA A 291 -26.75 -5.97 5.78
CA ALA A 291 -27.07 -5.33 7.06
C ALA A 291 -26.91 -6.31 8.24
N ARG A 292 -27.37 -7.56 8.08
CA ARG A 292 -27.25 -8.62 9.09
C ARG A 292 -25.79 -8.97 9.43
N LYS A 293 -24.86 -8.78 8.50
CA LYS A 293 -23.43 -9.08 8.66
C LYS A 293 -22.62 -7.87 9.14
N MET A 294 -23.18 -6.66 9.14
CA MET A 294 -22.52 -5.44 9.60
C MET A 294 -22.62 -5.29 11.13
N PRO A 295 -21.59 -4.73 11.79
CA PRO A 295 -21.60 -4.40 13.21
C PRO A 295 -22.79 -3.50 13.57
N ALA A 296 -23.61 -3.98 14.51
CA ALA A 296 -24.72 -3.21 15.07
C ALA A 296 -24.20 -2.18 16.09
N LEU A 297 -23.48 -1.18 15.60
CA LEU A 297 -22.93 -0.08 16.38
C LEU A 297 -23.51 1.23 15.87
N SER A 298 -23.88 2.10 16.81
CA SER A 298 -24.08 3.51 16.50
C SER A 298 -22.77 4.17 16.08
N LEU A 299 -22.85 5.31 15.38
CA LEU A 299 -21.65 6.10 15.02
C LEU A 299 -20.83 6.51 16.25
N ALA A 300 -21.49 6.91 17.34
CA ALA A 300 -20.82 7.28 18.59
C ALA A 300 -20.07 6.08 19.20
N GLN A 301 -20.69 4.90 19.22
CA GLN A 301 -20.03 3.67 19.68
C GLN A 301 -18.85 3.30 18.77
N ALA A 302 -19.01 3.41 17.45
CA ALA A 302 -17.93 3.15 16.50
C ALA A 302 -16.74 4.09 16.75
N ALA A 303 -16.97 5.41 16.87
CA ALA A 303 -15.95 6.40 17.18
C ALA A 303 -15.23 6.10 18.52
N SER A 304 -15.99 5.74 19.57
CA SER A 304 -15.45 5.37 20.88
C SER A 304 -14.53 4.13 20.81
N VAL A 305 -14.90 3.10 20.02
CA VAL A 305 -14.04 1.92 19.83
C VAL A 305 -12.78 2.23 19.01
N LEU A 306 -12.84 3.17 18.05
CA LEU A 306 -11.67 3.56 17.26
C LEU A 306 -10.57 4.19 18.10
N VAL A 307 -10.95 4.95 19.12
CA VAL A 307 -10.03 5.62 20.06
C VAL A 307 -9.66 4.75 21.27
N GLN A 308 -10.07 3.47 21.29
CA GLN A 308 -9.68 2.56 22.35
C GLN A 308 -8.16 2.37 22.37
N GLY A 309 -7.54 2.64 23.53
CA GLY A 309 -6.08 2.60 23.70
C GLY A 309 -5.36 3.85 23.22
N VAL A 310 -6.06 4.86 22.70
CA VAL A 310 -5.50 6.16 22.31
C VAL A 310 -5.38 7.07 23.53
N GLN A 311 -4.26 7.78 23.63
CA GLN A 311 -3.99 8.77 24.67
C GLN A 311 -3.63 10.12 24.05
N LEU A 312 -4.20 11.20 24.58
CA LEU A 312 -3.84 12.58 24.29
C LEU A 312 -3.21 13.18 25.54
N GLY A 313 -1.92 13.46 25.50
CA GLY A 313 -1.18 13.76 26.70
C GLY A 313 -1.21 12.61 27.69
N PHE A 314 -1.58 12.91 28.92
CA PHE A 314 -1.86 11.91 29.96
C PHE A 314 -3.32 11.40 29.94
N LEU A 315 -4.20 12.00 29.13
CA LEU A 315 -5.62 11.66 29.09
C LEU A 315 -5.88 10.48 28.15
N PRO A 316 -6.49 9.38 28.64
CA PRO A 316 -7.09 8.39 27.75
C PRO A 316 -8.30 9.00 27.03
N ILE A 317 -8.41 8.78 25.72
CA ILE A 317 -9.51 9.36 24.90
C ILE A 317 -10.79 8.50 24.93
N TRP A 318 -10.72 7.26 25.44
CA TRP A 318 -11.89 6.38 25.50
C TRP A 318 -12.82 6.77 26.67
N GLU A 319 -14.14 6.73 26.45
CA GLU A 319 -15.13 7.04 27.49
C GLU A 319 -15.12 6.00 28.63
N ILE A 320 -15.10 6.48 29.88
CA ILE A 320 -15.43 5.72 31.09
C ILE A 320 -16.95 5.42 31.14
N GLY A 321 -17.51 4.90 30.05
CA GLY A 321 -18.97 4.80 29.84
C GLY A 321 -19.40 3.54 29.10
N CYS A 322 -18.57 2.99 28.21
CA CYS A 322 -18.83 1.69 27.59
C CYS A 322 -18.42 0.53 28.52
N LYS A 323 -19.01 0.47 29.72
CA LYS A 323 -19.29 -0.82 30.39
C LYS A 323 -20.36 -1.56 29.59
N ALA A 324 -20.11 -1.85 28.31
CA ALA A 324 -20.82 -2.93 27.64
C ALA A 324 -20.51 -4.17 28.48
N ALA A 325 -21.56 -4.78 28.99
CA ALA A 325 -21.56 -5.86 29.97
C ALA A 325 -20.36 -6.80 29.83
N ALA A 326 -19.87 -7.24 30.98
CA ALA A 326 -18.86 -8.29 31.17
C ALA A 326 -19.35 -9.67 30.67
N GLU A 327 -19.96 -9.72 29.48
CA GLU A 327 -20.03 -10.94 28.69
C GLU A 327 -18.65 -11.19 28.11
N ARG A 328 -18.18 -12.44 28.17
CA ARG A 328 -16.89 -12.87 27.63
C ARG A 328 -16.81 -12.52 26.13
N LYS A 329 -16.32 -11.32 25.81
CA LYS A 329 -16.02 -10.94 24.44
C LYS A 329 -14.84 -11.78 23.97
N MET A 330 -14.94 -12.30 22.74
CA MET A 330 -13.84 -13.06 22.16
C MET A 330 -12.63 -12.13 21.95
N PRO A 331 -11.40 -12.64 22.12
CA PRO A 331 -10.21 -11.87 21.83
C PRO A 331 -10.10 -11.62 20.32
N CYS A 332 -9.71 -10.41 19.95
CA CYS A 332 -9.43 -10.05 18.57
C CYS A 332 -8.26 -10.88 18.04
N ARG A 333 -8.40 -11.53 16.89
CA ARG A 333 -7.33 -12.32 16.28
C ARG A 333 -6.02 -11.55 16.09
N PHE A 334 -6.10 -10.26 15.75
CA PHE A 334 -4.92 -9.47 15.38
C PHE A 334 -4.26 -8.76 16.56
N CYS A 335 -5.05 -8.10 17.41
CA CYS A 335 -4.52 -7.33 18.54
C CYS A 335 -4.73 -7.98 19.92
N SER A 336 -5.41 -9.13 19.98
CA SER A 336 -5.75 -9.86 21.20
C SER A 336 -6.63 -9.09 22.21
N ALA A 337 -7.15 -7.91 21.86
CA ALA A 337 -8.10 -7.20 22.73
C ALA A 337 -9.44 -7.94 22.82
N ASP A 338 -10.00 -8.08 24.02
CA ASP A 338 -11.31 -8.70 24.29
C ASP A 338 -12.48 -7.80 23.85
N ALA A 339 -12.52 -7.50 22.56
CA ALA A 339 -13.45 -6.56 21.94
C ALA A 339 -13.90 -7.04 20.55
N ALA A 340 -13.73 -8.32 20.24
CA ALA A 340 -14.07 -8.84 18.92
C ALA A 340 -15.59 -8.94 18.72
N ILE A 341 -16.08 -8.31 17.66
CA ILE A 341 -17.52 -8.26 17.30
C ILE A 341 -17.76 -8.40 15.80
N ILE A 342 -16.70 -8.37 14.99
CA ILE A 342 -16.76 -8.63 13.55
C ILE A 342 -16.38 -10.09 13.36
N ALA A 343 -17.31 -10.92 12.90
CA ALA A 343 -17.01 -12.29 12.53
C ALA A 343 -16.03 -12.31 11.36
N GLU A 344 -14.90 -12.99 11.55
CA GLU A 344 -13.90 -13.12 10.51
C GLU A 344 -14.38 -14.11 9.44
N LYS A 345 -14.31 -13.67 8.18
CA LYS A 345 -14.60 -14.55 7.04
C LYS A 345 -13.46 -14.47 6.04
N ASN A 346 -12.71 -15.56 5.95
CA ASN A 346 -11.83 -16.06 4.89
C ASN A 346 -10.77 -15.14 4.21
N ILE A 347 -10.86 -13.81 4.27
CA ILE A 347 -10.07 -12.88 3.44
C ILE A 347 -9.19 -11.95 4.27
N THR A 348 -9.58 -11.66 5.52
CA THR A 348 -8.84 -10.74 6.39
C THR A 348 -7.49 -11.29 6.85
N GLY A 349 -7.27 -12.61 6.84
CA GLY A 349 -6.02 -13.26 7.25
C GLY A 349 -4.96 -13.44 6.14
N GLY A 350 -5.11 -12.79 4.99
CA GLY A 350 -4.16 -12.87 3.88
C GLY A 350 -3.95 -14.29 3.31
N PHE A 351 -2.82 -14.52 2.62
CA PHE A 351 -2.51 -15.80 1.96
C PHE A 351 -2.45 -17.01 2.92
N GLY A 352 -2.30 -16.78 4.23
CA GLY A 352 -2.35 -17.81 5.26
C GLY A 352 -3.73 -18.48 5.39
N ALA A 353 -4.81 -17.74 5.13
CA ALA A 353 -6.18 -18.23 5.25
C ALA A 353 -6.49 -19.40 4.28
N GLY A 354 -5.90 -19.38 3.08
CA GLY A 354 -6.09 -20.44 2.08
C GLY A 354 -5.34 -21.74 2.37
N ARG A 355 -4.27 -21.73 3.18
CA ARG A 355 -3.46 -22.92 3.49
C ARG A 355 -4.11 -23.83 4.55
N PHE A 356 -4.91 -23.26 5.45
CA PHE A 356 -5.52 -24.00 6.58
C PHE A 356 -7.03 -24.27 6.40
N TYR A 357 -7.63 -23.79 5.31
CA TYR A 357 -9.08 -23.92 5.08
C TYR A 357 -9.56 -25.38 4.98
N ASN A 358 -8.69 -26.30 4.58
CA ASN A 358 -9.01 -27.74 4.55
C ASN A 358 -8.92 -28.42 5.93
N GLN A 359 -8.48 -27.73 6.98
CA GLN A 359 -8.36 -28.28 8.34
C GLN A 359 -9.32 -27.63 9.36
N SER A 360 -9.90 -26.49 9.04
CA SER A 360 -10.77 -25.71 9.93
C SER A 360 -12.17 -26.27 10.27
N PRO A 361 -12.82 -27.21 9.53
CA PRO A 361 -14.18 -27.64 9.89
C PRO A 361 -14.29 -28.47 11.18
N LYS A 362 -13.17 -28.85 11.82
CA LYS A 362 -13.16 -29.81 12.95
C LYS A 362 -13.01 -29.19 14.35
N LEU A 363 -12.92 -27.87 14.48
CA LEU A 363 -12.84 -27.19 15.79
C LEU A 363 -14.06 -26.27 15.97
N ARG A 364 -15.06 -26.72 16.73
CA ARG A 364 -16.15 -25.87 17.24
C ARG A 364 -15.90 -25.57 18.72
N PRO A 365 -16.12 -24.35 19.23
CA PRO A 365 -16.55 -23.13 18.54
C PRO A 365 -15.35 -22.20 18.30
N PHE A 366 -14.97 -21.96 17.04
CA PHE A 366 -14.01 -20.92 16.67
C PHE A 366 -14.60 -20.10 15.53
N GLU A 367 -15.41 -19.10 15.85
CA GLU A 367 -15.51 -17.96 14.96
C GLU A 367 -14.32 -17.06 15.30
N GLU A 368 -13.26 -17.12 14.48
CA GLU A 368 -12.23 -16.10 14.55
C GLU A 368 -12.92 -14.74 14.39
N ALA A 369 -12.58 -13.77 15.24
CA ALA A 369 -13.30 -12.51 15.32
C ALA A 369 -12.32 -11.34 15.43
N LEU A 370 -12.73 -10.20 14.89
CA LEU A 370 -11.96 -8.96 14.86
C LEU A 370 -12.64 -7.88 15.71
N CYS A 371 -11.85 -7.05 16.39
CA CYS A 371 -12.35 -5.81 16.95
C CYS A 371 -12.54 -4.77 15.83
N VAL A 372 -13.36 -3.74 16.09
CA VAL A 372 -13.68 -2.68 15.10
C VAL A 372 -12.43 -1.97 14.61
N ARG A 373 -11.48 -1.64 15.51
CA ARG A 373 -10.23 -0.97 15.15
C ARG A 373 -9.39 -1.79 14.15
N CYS A 374 -9.29 -3.09 14.36
CA CYS A 374 -8.63 -3.98 13.41
C CYS A 374 -9.45 -4.17 12.12
N GLY A 375 -10.78 -4.22 12.23
CA GLY A 375 -11.69 -4.27 11.08
C GLY A 375 -11.54 -3.07 10.15
N ILE A 376 -11.59 -1.84 10.70
CA ILE A 376 -11.37 -0.62 9.91
C ILE A 376 -9.95 -0.56 9.37
N SER A 377 -8.94 -1.03 10.11
CA SER A 377 -7.57 -1.06 9.61
C SER A 377 -7.47 -1.94 8.35
N SER A 378 -8.06 -3.13 8.37
CA SER A 378 -8.14 -3.98 7.18
C SER A 378 -8.93 -3.31 6.04
N TYR A 379 -10.05 -2.64 6.37
CA TYR A 379 -10.83 -1.84 5.41
C TYR A 379 -9.97 -0.77 4.73
N LEU A 380 -9.19 0.00 5.49
CA LEU A 380 -8.35 1.09 4.96
C LEU A 380 -7.22 0.57 4.07
N VAL A 381 -6.62 -0.57 4.39
CA VAL A 381 -5.64 -1.24 3.51
C VAL A 381 -6.28 -1.58 2.17
N ILE A 382 -7.48 -2.16 2.19
CA ILE A 382 -8.17 -2.58 0.97
C ILE A 382 -8.69 -1.37 0.19
N LYS A 383 -9.17 -0.31 0.85
CA LYS A 383 -9.55 0.96 0.23
C LYS A 383 -8.35 1.58 -0.51
N LEU A 384 -7.16 1.49 0.08
CA LEU A 384 -5.95 2.01 -0.53
C LEU A 384 -5.45 1.16 -1.70
N LEU A 385 -5.28 -0.14 -1.49
CA LEU A 385 -4.55 -1.00 -2.43
C LEU A 385 -5.47 -1.71 -3.42
N GLY A 386 -6.74 -1.87 -3.05
CA GLY A 386 -7.69 -2.70 -3.76
C GLY A 386 -7.48 -4.19 -3.53
N MET A 387 -8.29 -4.98 -4.22
CA MET A 387 -8.23 -6.44 -4.19
C MET A 387 -7.83 -7.00 -5.55
N HIS A 388 -7.32 -8.23 -5.53
CA HIS A 388 -7.15 -9.02 -6.74
C HIS A 388 -7.49 -10.48 -6.49
N ILE A 389 -7.70 -11.23 -7.57
CA ILE A 389 -7.87 -12.68 -7.49
C ILE A 389 -6.51 -13.31 -7.70
N ALA A 390 -6.06 -14.08 -6.72
CA ALA A 390 -4.76 -14.74 -6.74
C ALA A 390 -4.90 -16.25 -6.59
N ARG A 391 -3.90 -16.98 -7.11
CA ARG A 391 -3.66 -18.38 -6.77
C ARG A 391 -2.50 -18.45 -5.78
N PRO A 392 -2.74 -18.87 -4.51
CA PRO A 392 -1.68 -19.01 -3.52
C PRO A 392 -0.56 -19.98 -3.92
N GLN A 393 -0.92 -20.99 -4.72
CA GLN A 393 -0.02 -21.99 -5.26
C GLN A 393 -0.44 -22.31 -6.70
N PRO A 394 0.46 -22.80 -7.57
CA PRO A 394 0.15 -23.09 -8.97
C PRO A 394 -1.08 -24.01 -9.17
N LYS A 395 -1.35 -24.90 -8.21
CA LYS A 395 -2.48 -25.86 -8.22
C LYS A 395 -3.69 -25.46 -7.36
N ALA A 396 -3.66 -24.30 -6.70
CA ALA A 396 -4.74 -23.84 -5.84
C ALA A 396 -5.89 -23.19 -6.64
N LYS A 397 -7.08 -23.12 -6.02
CA LYS A 397 -8.20 -22.35 -6.57
C LYS A 397 -7.95 -20.86 -6.43
N ASP A 398 -8.51 -20.10 -7.38
CA ASP A 398 -8.58 -18.65 -7.33
C ASP A 398 -9.28 -18.17 -6.06
N PHE A 399 -8.69 -17.20 -5.37
CA PHE A 399 -9.28 -16.58 -4.19
C PHE A 399 -9.04 -15.06 -4.22
N PRO A 400 -10.05 -14.23 -3.89
CA PRO A 400 -9.85 -12.80 -3.69
C PRO A 400 -8.98 -12.56 -2.46
N VAL A 401 -7.96 -11.75 -2.61
CA VAL A 401 -7.05 -11.34 -1.55
C VAL A 401 -6.75 -9.85 -1.71
N PRO A 402 -6.46 -9.14 -0.61
CA PRO A 402 -5.90 -7.80 -0.70
C PRO A 402 -4.67 -7.79 -1.62
N LYS A 403 -4.51 -6.74 -2.44
CA LYS A 403 -3.27 -6.57 -3.20
C LYS A 403 -2.10 -6.49 -2.23
N GLN A 404 -1.09 -7.32 -2.47
CA GLN A 404 0.09 -7.35 -1.62
C GLN A 404 1.11 -6.31 -2.07
N PHE A 405 1.96 -5.90 -1.13
CA PHE A 405 2.85 -4.76 -1.29
C PHE A 405 4.11 -4.91 -0.43
N ASN A 406 5.10 -4.07 -0.72
CA ASN A 406 6.27 -3.80 0.10
C ASN A 406 6.09 -2.43 0.76
N ILE A 407 6.37 -2.33 2.06
CA ILE A 407 6.37 -1.05 2.77
C ILE A 407 7.80 -0.68 3.12
N ILE A 408 8.20 0.52 2.74
CA ILE A 408 9.44 1.15 3.20
C ILE A 408 9.06 2.48 3.83
N PHE A 409 9.54 2.73 5.04
CA PHE A 409 9.41 4.05 5.64
C PHE A 409 10.68 4.85 5.42
N HIS A 410 10.54 6.15 5.24
CA HIS A 410 11.65 7.09 5.17
C HIS A 410 11.27 8.33 5.95
N TYR A 411 12.18 8.85 6.76
CA TYR A 411 11.97 10.10 7.45
C TYR A 411 12.91 11.14 6.87
N GLY A 412 12.39 12.26 6.38
CA GLY A 412 13.21 13.24 5.66
C GLY A 412 12.46 14.55 5.42
N ARG A 413 13.18 15.52 4.85
CA ARG A 413 12.63 16.83 4.52
C ARG A 413 11.85 16.75 3.20
N HIS A 414 10.55 16.59 3.30
CA HIS A 414 9.61 16.57 2.19
C HIS A 414 8.46 17.54 2.47
N GLY A 415 8.45 18.69 1.80
CA GLY A 415 7.26 19.54 1.73
C GLY A 415 6.12 18.84 0.97
N GLU A 416 4.91 19.40 0.97
CA GLU A 416 3.77 18.76 0.28
C GLU A 416 3.98 18.72 -1.24
N ALA A 417 4.67 19.73 -1.78
CA ALA A 417 5.07 19.78 -3.17
C ALA A 417 6.15 18.71 -3.48
N ASP A 418 7.11 18.50 -2.58
CA ASP A 418 8.17 17.50 -2.76
C ASP A 418 7.61 16.08 -2.71
N ALA A 419 6.72 15.78 -1.76
CA ALA A 419 6.07 14.49 -1.66
C ALA A 419 5.25 14.16 -2.92
N ARG A 420 4.51 15.15 -3.45
CA ARG A 420 3.77 15.01 -4.72
C ARG A 420 4.70 14.83 -5.92
N ARG A 421 5.80 15.59 -5.99
CA ARG A 421 6.82 15.42 -7.04
C ARG A 421 7.42 14.03 -6.99
N LEU A 422 7.77 13.53 -5.80
CA LEU A 422 8.35 12.21 -5.62
C LEU A 422 7.37 11.09 -6.02
N ALA A 423 6.09 11.22 -5.67
CA ALA A 423 5.04 10.32 -6.13
C ALA A 423 4.97 10.27 -7.67
N ALA A 424 4.94 11.45 -8.32
CA ALA A 424 4.89 11.55 -9.78
C ALA A 424 6.14 10.96 -10.46
N VAL A 425 7.34 11.15 -9.88
CA VAL A 425 8.57 10.52 -10.38
C VAL A 425 8.48 9.00 -10.28
N ILE A 426 8.01 8.46 -9.15
CA ILE A 426 7.87 7.01 -8.97
C ILE A 426 6.84 6.44 -9.97
N ASP A 427 5.70 7.10 -10.16
CA ASP A 427 4.69 6.69 -11.13
C ASP A 427 5.28 6.64 -12.55
N TYR A 428 6.02 7.69 -12.94
CA TYR A 428 6.71 7.76 -14.22
C TYR A 428 7.72 6.62 -14.39
N LEU A 429 8.51 6.30 -13.35
CA LEU A 429 9.47 5.18 -13.40
C LEU A 429 8.78 3.85 -13.68
N PHE A 430 7.69 3.55 -12.97
CA PHE A 430 6.96 2.29 -13.17
C PHE A 430 6.31 2.22 -14.55
N GLU A 431 5.76 3.32 -15.07
CA GLU A 431 5.20 3.40 -16.41
C GLU A 431 6.26 3.13 -17.49
N ARG A 432 7.42 3.80 -17.39
CA ARG A 432 8.53 3.62 -18.33
C ARG A 432 9.13 2.22 -18.28
N ILE A 433 9.36 1.70 -17.07
CA ILE A 433 9.81 0.32 -16.88
C ILE A 433 8.82 -0.66 -17.50
N GLY A 434 7.51 -0.46 -17.29
CA GLY A 434 6.47 -1.29 -17.89
C GLY A 434 6.49 -1.27 -19.42
N THR A 435 6.68 -0.10 -20.02
CA THR A 435 6.82 0.07 -21.47
C THR A 435 8.04 -0.70 -22.01
N PHE A 436 9.18 -0.57 -21.34
CA PHE A 436 10.41 -1.29 -21.71
C PHE A 436 10.28 -2.81 -21.51
N GLN A 437 9.60 -3.26 -20.46
CA GLN A 437 9.30 -4.69 -20.27
C GLN A 437 8.43 -5.24 -21.41
N GLN A 438 7.43 -4.47 -21.85
CA GLN A 438 6.58 -4.88 -22.96
C GLN A 438 7.39 -5.01 -24.26
N ARG A 439 8.19 -4.01 -24.60
CA ARG A 439 9.08 -4.06 -25.76
C ARG A 439 10.07 -5.22 -25.69
N ALA A 440 10.67 -5.46 -24.51
CA ALA A 440 11.58 -6.60 -24.33
C ALA A 440 10.90 -7.94 -24.65
N ARG A 441 9.62 -8.11 -24.28
CA ARG A 441 8.83 -9.30 -24.61
C ARG A 441 8.55 -9.40 -26.12
N GLU A 442 8.22 -8.29 -26.77
CA GLU A 442 7.99 -8.21 -28.22
C GLU A 442 9.27 -8.54 -29.00
N ASP A 443 10.41 -8.00 -28.55
CA ASP A 443 11.75 -8.26 -29.09
C ASP A 443 12.30 -9.67 -28.75
N LYS A 444 11.62 -10.41 -27.87
CA LYS A 444 12.07 -11.70 -27.30
C LYS A 444 13.47 -11.59 -26.65
N ARG A 445 13.76 -10.45 -26.02
CA ARG A 445 15.00 -10.18 -25.28
C ARG A 445 14.73 -10.18 -23.77
N PRO A 446 15.71 -10.59 -22.94
CA PRO A 446 15.57 -10.46 -21.50
C PRO A 446 15.56 -8.98 -21.11
N PHE A 447 14.64 -8.61 -20.22
CA PHE A 447 14.60 -7.28 -19.63
C PHE A 447 15.77 -7.11 -18.63
N SER A 448 16.57 -6.06 -18.80
CA SER A 448 17.68 -5.69 -17.90
C SER A 448 17.94 -4.18 -17.95
N VAL A 449 18.81 -3.67 -17.07
CA VAL A 449 19.23 -2.25 -17.10
C VAL A 449 19.93 -1.89 -18.41
N GLU A 450 20.72 -2.81 -18.96
CA GLU A 450 21.39 -2.62 -20.24
C GLU A 450 20.38 -2.50 -21.38
N TYR A 451 19.30 -3.30 -21.35
CA TYR A 451 18.19 -3.13 -22.30
C TYR A 451 17.50 -1.77 -22.13
N MET A 452 17.27 -1.31 -20.89
CA MET A 452 16.69 0.02 -20.64
C MET A 452 17.58 1.14 -21.18
N ARG A 453 18.92 1.03 -21.05
CA ARG A 453 19.88 1.99 -21.63
C ARG A 453 19.77 2.05 -23.16
N GLU A 454 19.72 0.90 -23.81
CA GLU A 454 19.57 0.82 -25.28
C GLU A 454 18.25 1.44 -25.75
N GLU A 455 17.14 1.15 -25.07
CA GLU A 455 15.82 1.72 -25.40
C GLU A 455 15.76 3.23 -25.16
N LEU A 456 16.40 3.73 -24.09
CA LEU A 456 16.47 5.16 -23.82
C LEU A 456 17.21 5.91 -24.94
N ILE A 457 18.37 5.39 -25.37
CA ILE A 457 19.15 5.96 -26.49
C ILE A 457 18.34 5.92 -27.80
N ARG A 458 17.62 4.82 -28.06
CA ARG A 458 16.77 4.70 -29.25
C ARG A 458 15.67 5.75 -29.24
N TRP A 459 14.99 5.90 -28.11
CA TRP A 459 13.92 6.87 -27.93
C TRP A 459 14.41 8.32 -28.05
N GLU A 460 15.57 8.66 -27.50
CA GLU A 460 16.17 10.00 -27.66
C GLU A 460 16.44 10.33 -29.13
N ARG A 461 16.89 9.35 -29.93
CA ARG A 461 17.09 9.53 -31.38
C ARG A 461 15.77 9.73 -32.12
N GLU A 462 14.77 8.87 -31.85
CA GLU A 462 13.42 8.99 -32.43
C GLU A 462 12.76 10.34 -32.12
N ARG A 463 13.03 10.92 -30.94
CA ARG A 463 12.53 12.23 -30.53
C ARG A 463 13.28 13.39 -31.18
N GLN A 464 14.57 13.26 -31.45
CA GLN A 464 15.36 14.27 -32.19
C GLN A 464 14.96 14.34 -33.67
N ASP A 465 14.42 13.25 -34.22
CA ASP A 465 13.91 13.17 -35.59
C ASP A 465 12.47 13.72 -35.74
N MET A 466 11.77 13.97 -34.63
CA MET A 466 10.44 14.58 -34.57
C MET A 466 10.56 16.08 -34.22
N ASP A 467 9.81 16.95 -34.89
CA ASP A 467 9.83 18.42 -34.71
C ASP A 467 9.81 18.80 -33.22
N PRO A 468 10.64 19.76 -32.75
CA PRO A 468 10.80 20.05 -31.33
C PRO A 468 9.49 20.59 -30.75
N CYS A 469 8.75 19.71 -30.07
CA CYS A 469 7.58 20.11 -29.29
C CYS A 469 7.99 21.18 -28.27
N SER A 470 7.17 22.22 -28.20
CA SER A 470 7.33 23.40 -27.36
C SER A 470 7.80 23.06 -25.94
N ALA A 471 8.95 23.62 -25.57
CA ALA A 471 9.48 23.62 -24.21
C ALA A 471 8.41 24.15 -23.24
N GLY A 472 7.88 23.27 -22.38
CA GLY A 472 6.83 23.67 -21.43
C GLY A 472 6.27 22.57 -20.54
N GLU A 473 6.36 21.28 -20.92
CA GLU A 473 5.79 20.19 -20.10
C GLU A 473 6.89 19.29 -19.48
N ILE A 474 7.14 19.56 -18.20
CA ILE A 474 7.83 18.80 -17.13
C ILE A 474 9.12 18.01 -17.50
N PRO A 475 10.30 18.67 -17.49
CA PRO A 475 11.62 18.06 -17.69
C PRO A 475 12.18 17.19 -16.54
N SER A 476 11.63 17.23 -15.31
CA SER A 476 12.35 16.71 -14.13
C SER A 476 12.33 15.19 -13.94
N ALA A 477 11.30 14.47 -14.39
CA ALA A 477 11.17 13.02 -14.17
C ALA A 477 11.95 12.20 -15.22
N GLU A 478 11.99 12.69 -16.45
CA GLU A 478 12.81 12.14 -17.54
C GLU A 478 14.31 12.24 -17.22
N GLU A 479 14.77 13.43 -16.83
CA GLU A 479 16.15 13.67 -16.40
C GLU A 479 16.52 12.82 -15.19
N ALA A 480 15.63 12.72 -14.19
CA ALA A 480 15.83 11.85 -13.03
C ALA A 480 15.97 10.38 -13.45
N PHE A 481 15.12 9.89 -14.35
CA PHE A 481 15.20 8.51 -14.84
C PHE A 481 16.51 8.24 -15.60
N ALA A 482 16.91 9.14 -16.49
CA ALA A 482 18.17 9.03 -17.23
C ALA A 482 19.38 9.02 -16.26
N ALA A 483 19.38 9.88 -15.24
CA ALA A 483 20.42 9.93 -14.23
C ALA A 483 20.51 8.62 -13.41
N LEU A 484 19.38 8.01 -13.06
CA LEU A 484 19.36 6.73 -12.34
C LEU A 484 19.85 5.57 -13.21
N ILE A 485 19.48 5.55 -14.49
CA ILE A 485 19.93 4.53 -15.43
C ILE A 485 21.45 4.61 -15.65
N ALA A 486 22.01 5.81 -15.67
CA ALA A 486 23.45 6.03 -15.84
C ALA A 486 24.27 5.66 -14.59
N ASP A 487 23.66 5.65 -13.41
CA ASP A 487 24.33 5.39 -12.14
C ASP A 487 24.37 3.90 -11.81
N ASP A 488 25.54 3.27 -12.03
CA ASP A 488 25.77 1.85 -11.74
C ASP A 488 25.55 1.49 -10.25
N THR A 489 25.61 2.44 -9.31
CA THR A 489 25.40 2.15 -7.88
C THR A 489 23.94 1.84 -7.53
N VAL A 490 22.99 2.37 -8.31
CA VAL A 490 21.54 2.19 -8.11
C VAL A 490 20.87 1.39 -9.22
N ALA A 491 21.59 1.09 -10.30
CA ALA A 491 21.13 0.23 -11.38
C ALA A 491 20.48 -1.10 -10.91
N PRO A 492 21.03 -1.83 -9.91
CA PRO A 492 20.37 -3.04 -9.44
C PRO A 492 19.01 -2.79 -8.76
N GLY A 493 18.83 -1.61 -8.16
CA GLY A 493 17.54 -1.18 -7.63
C GLY A 493 16.51 -0.96 -8.74
N LEU A 494 16.91 -0.34 -9.86
CA LEU A 494 16.03 -0.17 -11.03
C LEU A 494 15.63 -1.52 -11.62
N GLU A 495 16.57 -2.46 -11.72
CA GLU A 495 16.28 -3.81 -12.18
C GLU A 495 15.28 -4.51 -11.24
N THR A 496 15.42 -4.31 -9.93
CA THR A 496 14.48 -4.82 -8.92
C THR A 496 13.07 -4.25 -9.12
N LEU A 497 12.93 -2.93 -9.38
CA LEU A 497 11.62 -2.34 -9.73
C LEU A 497 11.04 -2.98 -11.00
N GLY A 498 11.89 -3.25 -12.00
CA GLY A 498 11.51 -3.98 -13.20
C GLY A 498 11.27 -5.49 -13.02
N GLN A 499 11.31 -6.01 -11.80
CA GLN A 499 10.80 -7.35 -11.46
C GLN A 499 9.54 -7.26 -10.60
N MET A 500 9.04 -6.07 -10.31
CA MET A 500 7.80 -5.87 -9.56
C MET A 500 6.58 -6.00 -10.47
N ARG A 501 5.46 -6.40 -9.86
CA ARG A 501 4.16 -6.48 -10.51
C ARG A 501 3.69 -5.11 -10.99
N THR A 502 3.14 -5.04 -12.19
CA THR A 502 2.64 -3.81 -12.81
C THR A 502 1.14 -3.58 -12.57
N ASP A 503 0.41 -4.58 -12.03
CA ASP A 503 -1.03 -4.47 -11.74
C ASP A 503 -1.35 -3.81 -10.39
N VAL A 504 -0.31 -3.45 -9.62
CA VAL A 504 -0.39 -2.64 -8.41
C VAL A 504 0.32 -1.33 -8.68
N LYS A 505 -0.32 -0.20 -8.39
CA LYS A 505 0.34 1.10 -8.47
C LYS A 505 1.21 1.31 -7.23
N ALA A 506 2.43 1.80 -7.44
CA ALA A 506 3.23 2.32 -6.35
C ALA A 506 2.56 3.56 -5.74
N GLN A 507 2.78 3.80 -4.46
CA GLN A 507 2.24 4.98 -3.77
C GLN A 507 3.28 5.55 -2.82
N VAL A 508 3.31 6.87 -2.69
CA VAL A 508 4.11 7.59 -1.70
C VAL A 508 3.14 8.32 -0.80
N LEU A 509 3.03 7.87 0.45
CA LEU A 509 2.10 8.46 1.41
C LEU A 509 2.87 9.38 2.37
N PRO A 510 2.62 10.70 2.34
CA PRO A 510 3.09 11.59 3.40
C PRO A 510 2.25 11.38 4.66
N LEU A 511 2.89 10.88 5.71
CA LEU A 511 2.32 10.71 7.04
C LEU A 511 2.71 11.91 7.91
N GLY A 512 1.75 12.47 8.63
CA GLY A 512 1.87 13.72 9.36
C GLY A 512 1.72 14.96 8.46
N VAL A 513 2.18 16.10 8.97
CA VAL A 513 2.16 17.42 8.32
C VAL A 513 3.51 18.12 8.54
N GLY A 514 3.81 19.15 7.74
CA GLY A 514 5.05 19.92 7.83
C GLY A 514 6.16 19.46 6.89
N ASP A 515 7.31 20.13 6.96
CA ASP A 515 8.42 19.92 6.02
C ASP A 515 9.25 18.70 6.32
N TYR A 516 9.37 18.29 7.59
CA TYR A 516 10.15 17.13 7.99
C TYR A 516 9.20 16.05 8.50
N ARG A 517 8.99 14.99 7.70
CA ARG A 517 7.90 14.04 7.93
C ARG A 517 8.27 12.62 7.55
N LEU A 518 7.42 11.70 7.97
CA LEU A 518 7.51 10.30 7.59
C LEU A 518 6.82 10.08 6.23
N LEU A 519 7.54 9.50 5.29
CA LEU A 519 7.00 8.96 4.04
C LEU A 519 6.85 7.43 4.17
N ALA A 520 5.73 6.90 3.68
CA ALA A 520 5.57 5.48 3.43
C ALA A 520 5.55 5.21 1.93
N PHE A 521 6.60 4.55 1.44
CA PHE A 521 6.63 3.98 0.10
C PHE A 521 5.91 2.64 0.11
N ILE A 522 4.86 2.55 -0.67
CA ILE A 522 4.11 1.33 -0.92
C ILE A 522 4.46 0.90 -2.33
N LEU A 523 5.33 -0.10 -2.44
CA LEU A 523 5.78 -0.62 -3.72
C LEU A 523 5.06 -1.93 -4.04
N PRO A 524 4.82 -2.26 -5.32
CA PRO A 524 4.25 -3.55 -5.69
C PRO A 524 5.13 -4.72 -5.22
N GLN A 525 4.53 -5.90 -5.08
CA GLN A 525 5.32 -7.10 -4.82
C GLN A 525 6.07 -7.58 -6.06
N LEU A 526 7.14 -8.33 -5.81
CA LEU A 526 7.94 -8.95 -6.85
C LEU A 526 7.17 -10.03 -7.59
N GLN A 527 7.34 -10.08 -8.90
CA GLN A 527 6.72 -11.06 -9.77
C GLN A 527 7.45 -12.41 -9.63
N PRO A 528 6.74 -13.49 -9.26
CA PRO A 528 7.33 -14.83 -9.22
C PRO A 528 7.58 -15.37 -10.63
N GLY A 529 8.48 -16.34 -10.76
CA GLY A 529 8.55 -17.21 -11.93
C GLY A 529 7.26 -18.00 -12.13
N ARG A 530 6.97 -18.42 -13.36
CA ARG A 530 5.72 -19.13 -13.72
C ARG A 530 5.53 -20.44 -12.93
N GLU A 531 6.63 -21.08 -12.55
CA GLU A 531 6.63 -22.35 -11.82
C GLU A 531 6.74 -22.17 -10.30
N GLU A 532 6.88 -20.93 -9.84
CA GLU A 532 7.14 -20.60 -8.45
C GLU A 532 5.85 -20.24 -7.70
N ALA A 533 5.86 -20.38 -6.36
CA ALA A 533 4.78 -19.89 -5.53
C ALA A 533 4.74 -18.35 -5.57
N LEU A 534 3.54 -17.77 -5.40
CA LEU A 534 3.36 -16.32 -5.54
C LEU A 534 4.24 -15.50 -4.60
N ASP A 535 4.49 -16.02 -3.40
CA ASP A 535 5.32 -15.39 -2.37
C ASP A 535 6.80 -15.80 -2.41
N PHE A 536 7.23 -16.64 -3.35
CA PHE A 536 8.60 -17.20 -3.38
C PHE A 536 9.67 -16.12 -3.50
N VAL A 537 9.61 -15.32 -4.56
CA VAL A 537 10.60 -14.25 -4.84
C VAL A 537 10.52 -13.18 -3.75
N GLN A 538 9.31 -12.82 -3.33
CA GLN A 538 9.09 -11.85 -2.27
C GLN A 538 9.71 -12.31 -0.94
N ARG A 539 9.54 -13.58 -0.54
CA ARG A 539 10.17 -14.15 0.66
C ARG A 539 11.68 -14.15 0.54
N ARG A 540 12.22 -14.45 -0.64
CA ARG A 540 13.66 -14.46 -0.89
C ARG A 540 14.25 -13.05 -0.74
N PHE A 541 13.65 -12.09 -1.42
CA PHE A 541 14.01 -10.67 -1.33
C PHE A 541 13.95 -10.16 0.11
N SER A 542 12.83 -10.42 0.80
CA SER A 542 12.61 -9.93 2.17
C SER A 542 13.63 -10.46 3.18
N LYS A 543 14.20 -11.65 2.94
CA LYS A 543 15.23 -12.23 3.81
C LYS A 543 16.64 -11.74 3.51
N SER A 544 16.86 -11.18 2.32
CA SER A 544 18.18 -10.76 1.86
C SER A 544 18.45 -9.30 2.22
N ARG A 545 19.42 -9.06 3.10
CA ARG A 545 19.84 -7.69 3.44
C ARG A 545 20.40 -6.94 2.24
N LEU A 546 21.16 -7.65 1.39
CA LEU A 546 21.73 -7.14 0.14
C LEU A 546 20.67 -6.58 -0.81
N ALA A 547 19.60 -7.36 -1.01
CA ALA A 547 18.49 -6.97 -1.86
C ALA A 547 17.71 -5.78 -1.29
N ALA A 548 17.52 -5.75 0.03
CA ALA A 548 16.92 -4.61 0.72
C ALA A 548 17.76 -3.34 0.54
N PHE A 549 19.07 -3.38 0.82
CA PHE A 549 19.96 -2.21 0.66
C PHE A 549 19.99 -1.70 -0.78
N THR A 550 19.94 -2.60 -1.75
CA THR A 550 19.86 -2.26 -3.18
C THR A 550 18.63 -1.40 -3.49
N LEU A 551 17.46 -1.79 -2.97
CA LEU A 551 16.23 -1.03 -3.15
C LEU A 551 16.27 0.31 -2.37
N LEU A 552 16.82 0.30 -1.15
CA LEU A 552 16.96 1.52 -0.34
C LEU A 552 17.95 2.52 -0.96
N ALA A 553 19.02 2.05 -1.61
CA ALA A 553 19.97 2.89 -2.32
C ALA A 553 19.29 3.67 -3.46
N LEU A 554 18.45 2.99 -4.24
CA LEU A 554 17.65 3.61 -5.29
C LEU A 554 16.71 4.67 -4.70
N LEU A 555 15.96 4.33 -3.65
CA LEU A 555 15.02 5.27 -3.02
C LEU A 555 15.73 6.48 -2.42
N ARG A 556 16.90 6.28 -1.80
CA ARG A 556 17.75 7.37 -1.29
C ARG A 556 18.17 8.33 -2.39
N LYS A 557 18.61 7.79 -3.53
CA LYS A 557 18.97 8.59 -4.70
C LYS A 557 17.77 9.36 -5.26
N LEU A 558 16.60 8.72 -5.31
CA LEU A 558 15.35 9.31 -5.78
C LEU A 558 14.86 10.46 -4.91
N CYS A 559 14.94 10.30 -3.58
CA CYS A 559 14.47 11.32 -2.65
C CYS A 559 15.37 12.55 -2.66
N GLY A 560 16.66 12.39 -2.96
CA GLY A 560 17.63 13.49 -3.02
C GLY A 560 17.82 14.22 -1.68
N CYS A 561 17.38 13.61 -0.57
CA CYS A 561 17.43 14.20 0.76
C CYS A 561 18.02 13.21 1.78
N ASP A 562 18.55 13.77 2.85
CA ASP A 562 19.08 13.01 3.98
C ASP A 562 17.94 12.45 4.83
N GLY A 563 18.20 11.33 5.50
CA GLY A 563 17.24 10.72 6.40
C GLY A 563 17.28 9.19 6.44
N PRO A 564 16.86 8.58 7.56
CA PRO A 564 16.85 7.13 7.70
C PRO A 564 15.80 6.46 6.80
N TYR A 565 16.09 5.22 6.41
CA TYR A 565 15.14 4.33 5.73
C TYR A 565 14.90 3.08 6.56
N TYR A 566 13.66 2.57 6.56
CA TYR A 566 13.25 1.43 7.36
C TYR A 566 12.60 0.39 6.46
N PHE A 567 13.20 -0.80 6.37
CA PHE A 567 12.64 -1.96 5.68
C PHE A 567 12.53 -3.13 6.65
N GLN A 568 11.32 -3.66 6.82
CA GLN A 568 11.00 -4.62 7.89
C GLN A 568 11.43 -4.14 9.29
N SER A 569 11.44 -2.83 9.47
CA SER A 569 11.75 -2.11 10.69
C SER A 569 10.69 -1.03 10.89
N VAL A 570 10.45 -0.64 12.13
CA VAL A 570 9.48 0.40 12.47
C VAL A 570 10.26 1.69 12.79
N PRO A 571 9.92 2.83 12.18
CA PRO A 571 10.52 4.10 12.55
C PRO A 571 10.19 4.43 14.01
N THR A 572 11.14 5.00 14.72
CA THR A 572 10.99 5.37 16.13
C THR A 572 11.69 6.69 16.41
N LEU A 573 11.04 7.52 17.21
CA LEU A 573 11.61 8.76 17.73
C LEU A 573 12.39 8.53 19.04
N ALA A 574 12.71 7.29 19.41
CA ALA A 574 13.56 7.01 20.57
C ALA A 574 15.05 7.26 20.24
N PRO A 575 15.90 7.59 21.23
CA PRO A 575 17.35 7.72 21.03
C PRO A 575 17.96 6.49 20.35
N GLY A 576 18.80 6.70 19.34
CA GLY A 576 19.39 5.64 18.51
C GLY A 576 18.49 5.08 17.40
N GLY A 577 17.21 5.47 17.38
CA GLY A 577 16.25 5.15 16.31
C GLY A 577 16.28 6.08 15.10
N PHE A 578 17.12 7.13 15.17
CA PHE A 578 17.16 8.19 14.19
C PHE A 578 18.61 8.61 13.87
N ASP A 579 19.06 8.27 12.66
CA ASP A 579 20.31 8.74 12.08
C ASP A 579 20.11 8.96 10.57
N THR A 580 20.44 10.17 10.09
CA THR A 580 20.22 10.60 8.71
C THR A 580 20.98 9.78 7.66
N ASN A 581 22.06 9.12 8.05
CA ASN A 581 22.89 8.28 7.18
C ASN A 581 22.76 6.79 7.49
N THR A 582 21.54 6.33 7.83
CA THR A 582 21.33 4.95 8.28
C THR A 582 20.20 4.23 7.55
N PHE A 583 20.45 2.97 7.19
CA PHE A 583 19.44 2.02 6.79
C PHE A 583 19.11 1.07 7.94
N TYR A 584 17.83 1.01 8.31
CA TYR A 584 17.30 0.11 9.33
C TYR A 584 16.63 -1.08 8.64
N VAL A 585 17.35 -2.19 8.52
CA VAL A 585 16.87 -3.42 7.87
C VAL A 585 16.71 -4.51 8.92
N GLN A 586 15.49 -5.04 9.07
CA GLN A 586 15.17 -6.11 10.05
C GLN A 586 15.59 -5.76 11.49
N GLY A 587 15.41 -4.49 11.88
CA GLY A 587 15.79 -3.97 13.20
C GLY A 587 17.28 -3.70 13.39
N LYS A 588 18.13 -3.90 12.38
CA LYS A 588 19.56 -3.58 12.44
C LYS A 588 19.84 -2.25 11.74
N ALA A 589 20.63 -1.40 12.38
CA ALA A 589 21.10 -0.14 11.84
C ALA A 589 22.45 -0.34 11.12
N GLU A 590 22.54 0.11 9.87
CA GLU A 590 23.75 0.05 9.05
C GLU A 590 23.98 1.41 8.40
N ASN A 591 25.24 1.86 8.32
CA ASN A 591 25.57 3.13 7.65
C ASN A 591 25.25 3.02 6.15
N ALA A 592 24.42 3.93 5.64
CA ALA A 592 23.88 3.84 4.29
C ALA A 592 24.97 3.98 3.22
N ASP A 593 25.90 4.92 3.37
CA ASP A 593 26.95 5.14 2.36
C ASP A 593 27.94 3.95 2.31
N ASP A 594 28.28 3.38 3.48
CA ASP A 594 29.16 2.22 3.56
C ASP A 594 28.54 0.99 2.90
N VAL A 595 27.27 0.68 3.18
CA VAL A 595 26.59 -0.47 2.59
C VAL A 595 26.32 -0.30 1.10
N ILE A 596 26.00 0.91 0.63
CA ILE A 596 25.85 1.20 -0.80
C ILE A 596 27.18 0.94 -1.53
N ARG A 597 28.28 1.47 -0.99
CA ARG A 597 29.61 1.28 -1.59
C ARG A 597 30.00 -0.20 -1.60
N HIS A 598 29.80 -0.91 -0.50
CA HIS A 598 30.25 -2.28 -0.34
C HIS A 598 29.41 -3.27 -1.16
N PHE A 599 28.08 -3.17 -1.11
CA PHE A 599 27.20 -4.15 -1.74
C PHE A 599 26.88 -3.87 -3.21
N SER A 600 27.03 -2.64 -3.70
CA SER A 600 26.75 -2.34 -5.11
C SER A 600 27.64 -3.14 -6.06
N ALA A 601 28.92 -3.36 -5.72
CA ALA A 601 29.84 -4.16 -6.54
C ALA A 601 29.42 -5.63 -6.61
N ILE A 602 29.11 -6.25 -5.46
CA ILE A 602 28.68 -7.66 -5.36
C ILE A 602 27.40 -7.89 -6.15
N VAL A 603 26.40 -7.03 -5.95
CA VAL A 603 25.09 -7.16 -6.60
C VAL A 603 25.18 -6.90 -8.10
N ASN A 604 25.96 -5.90 -8.53
CA ASN A 604 26.19 -5.63 -9.96
C ASN A 604 26.88 -6.79 -10.67
N PHE A 605 27.85 -7.44 -10.02
CA PHE A 605 28.45 -8.65 -10.58
C PHE A 605 27.39 -9.74 -10.74
N ALA A 606 26.66 -10.06 -9.66
CA ALA A 606 25.70 -11.15 -9.64
C ALA A 606 24.63 -11.00 -10.73
N ARG A 607 23.99 -9.82 -10.85
CA ARG A 607 22.93 -9.58 -11.85
C ARG A 607 23.40 -9.73 -13.30
N ARG A 608 24.67 -9.37 -13.59
CA ARG A 608 25.22 -9.42 -14.95
C ARG A 608 25.57 -10.86 -15.38
N VAL A 609 26.05 -11.69 -14.45
CA VAL A 609 26.49 -13.07 -14.76
C VAL A 609 25.38 -14.11 -14.67
N VAL A 610 24.31 -13.87 -13.90
CA VAL A 610 23.21 -14.84 -13.77
C VAL A 610 22.51 -15.03 -15.11
N LYS A 611 22.31 -16.31 -15.48
CA LYS A 611 21.63 -16.71 -16.70
C LYS A 611 20.13 -16.89 -16.45
N TRP A 612 19.32 -16.31 -17.32
CA TRP A 612 17.87 -16.53 -17.32
C TRP A 612 17.54 -18.02 -17.57
N ARG A 613 16.59 -18.55 -16.79
CA ARG A 613 16.06 -19.91 -16.90
C ARG A 613 14.55 -19.83 -17.04
N GLU A 614 14.00 -20.56 -18.00
CA GLU A 614 12.56 -20.61 -18.22
C GLU A 614 11.85 -21.10 -16.95
N GLY A 615 10.73 -20.46 -16.58
CA GLY A 615 9.94 -20.81 -15.39
C GLY A 615 10.42 -20.22 -14.07
N HIS A 616 11.66 -19.72 -13.98
CA HIS A 616 12.29 -19.21 -12.75
C HIS A 616 12.45 -17.69 -12.71
N SER A 617 12.52 -17.14 -11.50
CA SER A 617 12.82 -15.72 -11.30
C SER A 617 14.32 -15.41 -11.39
N LEU A 618 14.71 -14.57 -12.35
CA LEU A 618 16.07 -14.05 -12.47
C LEU A 618 16.49 -13.28 -11.21
N LEU A 619 15.53 -12.61 -10.55
CA LEU A 619 15.78 -11.88 -9.31
C LEU A 619 16.25 -12.80 -8.19
N ALA A 620 15.53 -13.90 -7.98
CA ALA A 620 15.86 -14.86 -6.94
C ALA A 620 17.24 -15.49 -7.16
N ASP A 621 17.59 -15.76 -8.42
CA ASP A 621 18.86 -16.35 -8.80
C ASP A 621 20.05 -15.39 -8.56
N TRP A 622 19.92 -14.10 -8.89
CA TRP A 622 21.01 -13.16 -8.58
C TRP A 622 21.13 -12.89 -7.08
N ILE A 623 20.01 -12.86 -6.32
CA ILE A 623 20.06 -12.73 -4.87
C ILE A 623 20.84 -13.92 -4.25
N LEU A 624 20.59 -15.14 -4.73
CA LEU A 624 21.36 -16.33 -4.34
C LEU A 624 22.84 -16.18 -4.62
N LEU A 625 23.21 -15.72 -5.81
CA LEU A 625 24.62 -15.54 -6.13
C LEU A 625 25.28 -14.42 -5.32
N ALA A 626 24.58 -13.30 -5.11
CA ALA A 626 25.08 -12.17 -4.32
C ALA A 626 25.35 -12.55 -2.86
N GLU A 627 24.46 -13.32 -2.22
CA GLU A 627 24.68 -13.82 -0.86
C GLU A 627 25.88 -14.76 -0.78
N ARG A 628 26.05 -15.66 -1.75
CA ARG A 628 27.23 -16.54 -1.80
C ARG A 628 28.54 -15.77 -1.99
N LEU A 629 28.50 -14.71 -2.79
CA LEU A 629 29.65 -13.82 -3.00
C LEU A 629 29.96 -12.97 -1.76
N GLU A 630 28.96 -12.59 -0.97
CA GLU A 630 29.19 -11.93 0.32
C GLU A 630 29.86 -12.88 1.32
N GLU A 631 29.41 -14.14 1.38
CA GLU A 631 29.94 -15.15 2.30
C GLU A 631 31.35 -15.64 1.94
N ASP A 632 31.59 -15.90 0.63
CA ASP A 632 32.88 -16.35 0.10
C ASP A 632 33.16 -15.69 -1.27
N PRO A 633 33.68 -14.44 -1.28
CA PRO A 633 33.89 -13.68 -2.50
C PRO A 633 34.80 -14.39 -3.50
N LEU A 634 35.94 -14.92 -3.05
CA LEU A 634 36.95 -15.49 -3.93
C LEU A 634 36.58 -16.90 -4.39
N GLY A 635 36.06 -17.75 -3.50
CA GLY A 635 35.64 -19.11 -3.86
C GLY A 635 34.45 -19.11 -4.79
N THR A 636 33.43 -18.29 -4.48
CA THR A 636 32.25 -18.15 -5.35
C THR A 636 32.60 -17.54 -6.71
N PHE A 637 33.48 -16.52 -6.75
CA PHE A 637 33.96 -15.98 -8.02
C PHE A 637 34.73 -17.03 -8.84
N SER A 638 35.56 -17.86 -8.21
CA SER A 638 36.26 -18.96 -8.89
C SER A 638 35.29 -19.98 -9.50
N GLU A 639 34.20 -20.32 -8.80
CA GLU A 639 33.13 -21.17 -9.33
C GLU A 639 32.46 -20.52 -10.54
N VAL A 640 32.10 -19.24 -10.45
CA VAL A 640 31.47 -18.50 -11.56
C VAL A 640 32.37 -18.50 -12.79
N LEU A 641 33.68 -18.25 -12.64
CA LEU A 641 34.62 -18.29 -13.75
C LEU A 641 34.73 -19.66 -14.41
N ARG A 642 34.70 -20.76 -13.64
CA ARG A 642 34.79 -22.12 -14.17
C ARG A 642 33.53 -22.53 -14.93
N ASP A 643 32.38 -22.08 -14.46
CA ASP A 643 31.07 -22.43 -15.01
C ASP A 643 30.55 -21.40 -16.04
N SER A 644 31.39 -20.43 -16.41
CA SER A 644 31.12 -19.43 -17.45
C SER A 644 31.72 -19.84 -18.79
N PRO A 645 31.06 -19.55 -19.92
CA PRO A 645 31.55 -19.89 -21.24
C PRO A 645 32.65 -18.88 -21.66
N LEU A 646 33.91 -19.20 -21.34
CA LEU A 646 35.08 -18.34 -21.55
C LEU A 646 35.98 -18.79 -22.71
N ARG A 647 35.79 -20.00 -23.25
CA ARG A 647 36.59 -20.53 -24.36
C ARG A 647 35.79 -20.58 -25.66
N VAL A 648 36.48 -20.46 -26.79
CA VAL A 648 35.89 -20.68 -28.11
C VAL A 648 35.46 -22.15 -28.22
N GLY A 649 34.14 -22.38 -28.30
CA GLY A 649 33.54 -23.72 -28.42
C GLY A 649 32.76 -24.21 -27.19
N ASP A 650 32.73 -23.45 -26.09
CA ASP A 650 31.92 -23.79 -24.92
C ASP A 650 30.43 -23.88 -25.28
N ASP A 651 29.75 -24.93 -24.82
CA ASP A 651 28.32 -25.08 -25.05
C ASP A 651 27.53 -24.08 -24.18
N LEU A 652 27.00 -23.06 -24.83
CA LEU A 652 26.20 -22.02 -24.20
C LEU A 652 24.90 -22.57 -23.58
N ARG A 653 24.42 -23.76 -23.98
CA ARG A 653 23.22 -24.39 -23.42
C ARG A 653 23.49 -24.92 -22.01
N GLU A 654 24.60 -25.62 -21.82
CA GLU A 654 25.00 -26.24 -20.54
C GLU A 654 25.64 -25.25 -19.55
N ALA A 655 26.12 -24.09 -20.04
CA ALA A 655 26.70 -23.06 -19.19
C ALA A 655 25.71 -22.56 -18.12
N ARG A 656 26.18 -22.48 -16.86
CA ARG A 656 25.39 -22.04 -15.70
C ARG A 656 25.32 -20.51 -15.61
N TYR A 657 26.38 -19.82 -16.03
CA TYR A 657 26.50 -18.36 -16.02
C TYR A 657 26.68 -17.80 -17.44
N ARG A 658 26.46 -16.49 -17.59
CA ARG A 658 26.57 -15.77 -18.87
C ARG A 658 28.01 -15.29 -19.11
N ARG A 659 28.40 -15.18 -20.38
CA ARG A 659 29.61 -14.43 -20.76
C ARG A 659 29.38 -12.92 -20.57
N LEU A 660 30.39 -12.23 -20.04
CA LEU A 660 30.36 -10.77 -19.86
C LEU A 660 30.98 -10.00 -21.02
N SER A 661 31.83 -10.65 -21.82
CA SER A 661 32.41 -10.06 -23.04
C SER A 661 32.01 -10.87 -24.27
N ASN A 662 31.82 -10.16 -25.38
CA ASN A 662 31.68 -10.74 -26.71
C ASN A 662 32.99 -10.65 -27.51
N GLU A 663 34.02 -10.01 -26.96
CA GLU A 663 35.31 -9.82 -27.60
C GLU A 663 36.22 -11.02 -27.36
N PHE A 664 37.00 -11.38 -28.39
CA PHE A 664 37.96 -12.47 -28.31
C PHE A 664 39.37 -11.93 -28.16
N ALA A 665 40.16 -12.56 -27.29
CA ALA A 665 41.59 -12.34 -27.23
C ALA A 665 42.23 -12.88 -28.53
N LYS A 666 42.72 -11.95 -29.37
CA LYS A 666 43.28 -12.26 -30.69
C LYS A 666 44.39 -13.30 -30.57
N GLY A 667 44.23 -14.43 -31.24
CA GLY A 667 45.22 -15.52 -31.30
C GLY A 667 45.19 -16.52 -30.14
N MET A 668 44.32 -16.35 -29.13
CA MET A 668 44.28 -17.24 -27.96
C MET A 668 43.07 -18.19 -27.92
N GLY A 669 42.01 -17.93 -28.70
CA GLY A 669 40.80 -18.76 -28.66
C GLY A 669 40.02 -18.66 -27.34
N VAL A 670 40.19 -17.55 -26.61
CA VAL A 670 39.57 -17.27 -25.31
C VAL A 670 38.85 -15.92 -25.40
N VAL A 671 37.75 -15.78 -24.66
CA VAL A 671 37.00 -14.52 -24.50
C VAL A 671 37.79 -13.53 -23.64
N ASP A 672 37.71 -12.23 -23.95
CA ASP A 672 38.33 -11.19 -23.11
C ASP A 672 37.73 -11.21 -21.69
N GLY A 673 38.59 -11.51 -20.71
CA GLY A 673 38.25 -11.57 -19.28
C GLY A 673 38.29 -10.23 -18.56
N THR A 674 38.58 -9.13 -19.24
CA THR A 674 38.73 -7.79 -18.64
C THR A 674 37.55 -7.40 -17.73
N GLU A 675 36.30 -7.67 -18.14
CA GLU A 675 35.13 -7.35 -17.30
C GLU A 675 35.07 -8.18 -16.01
N TYR A 676 35.44 -9.46 -16.07
CA TYR A 676 35.60 -10.28 -14.87
C TYR A 676 36.74 -9.78 -13.97
N LEU A 677 37.83 -9.29 -14.56
CA LEU A 677 38.97 -8.74 -13.83
C LEU A 677 38.65 -7.39 -13.16
N LYS A 678 37.91 -6.51 -13.82
CA LYS A 678 37.43 -5.26 -13.19
C LYS A 678 36.60 -5.57 -11.95
N LEU A 679 35.74 -6.58 -12.04
CA LEU A 679 34.86 -6.97 -10.95
C LEU A 679 35.64 -7.62 -9.80
N ILE A 680 36.67 -8.45 -10.06
CA ILE A 680 37.52 -8.97 -8.98
C ILE A 680 38.38 -7.89 -8.32
N GLU A 681 38.84 -6.87 -9.06
CA GLU A 681 39.58 -5.76 -8.46
C GLU A 681 38.71 -4.93 -7.53
N GLN A 682 37.44 -4.71 -7.89
CA GLN A 682 36.47 -4.06 -7.01
C GLN A 682 36.22 -4.91 -5.75
N LEU A 683 36.06 -6.22 -5.90
CA LEU A 683 35.87 -7.13 -4.75
C LEU A 683 37.09 -7.21 -3.82
N LYS A 684 38.31 -6.97 -4.30
CA LYS A 684 39.53 -6.92 -3.46
C LYS A 684 39.63 -5.68 -2.59
N GLN A 685 38.91 -4.62 -2.95
CA GLN A 685 38.88 -3.35 -2.20
C GLN A 685 37.79 -3.35 -1.12
N LEU A 686 36.95 -4.39 -1.09
CA LEU A 686 35.97 -4.69 -0.05
C LEU A 686 36.65 -5.46 1.09
#